data_AF-A0A7S2P383-F1
#
_entry.id   AF-A0A7S2P383-F1
#
_cell.length_a   1.000
_cell.length_b   1.000
_cell.length_c   1.000
_cell.angle_alpha   90.00
_cell.angle_beta   90.00
_cell.angle_gamma   90.00
#
_symmetry.space_group_name_H-M   'P 1'
#
loop_
_entity.id
_entity.type
_entity.pdbx_description
1 polymer ?
#
loop_
_entity_poly.entity_id
_entity_poly.type
_entity_poly.pdbx_seq_one_letter_code
_entity_poly.pdbx_strand_id
1 'polypeptide(L)'
;MTTIARTLLRRGMFGCVSMNEWKEERSHKTRRVNLKAADFMLRSKEEAVAKHPRCLRILLLASAYNGLTQAVHRRLRSLGHHVSVEFAAQEQVVRDAIASFGPDLIVCPFLKEFVPADIFRAHKVLILHPGIIGDRGPSSIDWAILQGQREWGVVVVEGAEEYDAGAVWASRTFQVPADATKSRMYGDLVSSAALSAIEEAVGHFGTDFVPESVDFSGSWVRGRKLPLMKQADCAIDWEKDGTEAILRNVRARDGQPGLLQRFPAASASAYLYGAHREDGLVGQPFQMLATRNGAVCFGTTDGAVWITHARASKLTRDAARACVPHGDKLYKLPAAVVLGEQLGLPLPKELPVGLDCQVPGSTFQDVAYQKRGNVGFVLFQFYNGAMATEDCRRLQRCLQHAKAQADTQAIVIAGGAVLHGGAGYFSNGIHLNAIDVARDPAQEGWENINAIDDVVLEILDSPQHLTVACVCGNAGAGGAMLPLAADRVVAGERVVFNPHYATMGLYGSEYWTRSLPKRVGNAMADELTTRCLPLNAREAEELGMVDAAVPGPMSAALDRASSDARRMAASAEVLLGKKAQLRKQEEAEKPWHVYREEELREMRANFFDDSLGFAACRRAFVGKERADAAPTRIAGHRR
;
A
#
# COMPACT_ATOMS: atom_id res chain seq x y z
N MET A 1 14.65 45.93 -66.21
CA MET A 1 14.63 44.60 -65.54
C MET A 1 16.07 44.18 -65.24
N THR A 2 16.93 44.93 -64.54
CA THR A 2 16.88 45.69 -63.26
C THR A 2 16.86 44.85 -61.97
N THR A 3 18.08 44.69 -61.44
CA THR A 3 18.53 45.02 -60.07
C THR A 3 18.05 44.14 -58.88
N ILE A 4 18.99 43.87 -57.95
CA ILE A 4 18.84 43.53 -56.50
C ILE A 4 18.71 42.00 -56.25
N ALA A 5 19.71 41.23 -55.80
CA ALA A 5 20.57 41.28 -54.60
C ALA A 5 19.80 41.28 -53.26
N ARG A 6 20.00 40.24 -52.42
CA ARG A 6 19.44 40.00 -51.06
C ARG A 6 18.04 39.37 -51.11
N THR A 7 17.81 38.16 -50.59
CA THR A 7 17.86 37.85 -49.15
C THR A 7 17.75 36.32 -48.97
N LEU A 8 18.50 35.76 -47.99
CA LEU A 8 18.40 34.40 -47.40
C LEU A 8 19.12 33.22 -48.07
N LEU A 9 20.46 33.23 -48.00
CA LEU A 9 21.27 32.00 -47.94
C LEU A 9 22.32 32.14 -46.83
N ARG A 10 21.90 31.96 -45.57
CA ARG A 10 22.79 31.64 -44.43
C ARG A 10 22.03 30.79 -43.42
N ARG A 11 22.25 29.47 -43.49
CA ARG A 11 22.36 28.49 -42.38
C ARG A 11 22.19 27.07 -42.95
N GLY A 12 23.31 26.48 -43.38
CA GLY A 12 23.39 25.07 -43.74
C GLY A 12 24.48 24.41 -42.92
N MET A 13 24.08 23.65 -41.90
CA MET A 13 24.86 22.58 -41.29
C MET A 13 23.89 21.70 -40.48
N PHE A 14 23.24 20.76 -41.17
CA PHE A 14 22.62 19.60 -40.54
C PHE A 14 23.59 18.42 -40.71
N GLY A 15 24.19 17.98 -39.60
CA GLY A 15 24.88 16.69 -39.53
C GLY A 15 23.85 15.59 -39.30
N CYS A 16 23.77 14.65 -40.24
CA CYS A 16 23.00 13.42 -40.12
C CYS A 16 23.79 12.48 -39.19
N VAL A 17 23.29 12.25 -37.97
CA VAL A 17 23.80 11.22 -37.06
C VAL A 17 23.16 9.90 -37.47
N SER A 18 23.98 8.87 -37.71
CA SER A 18 23.53 7.60 -38.26
C SER A 18 22.84 6.74 -37.20
N MET A 19 21.92 5.88 -37.64
CA MET A 19 21.12 4.98 -36.79
C MET A 19 21.96 3.96 -35.96
N ASN A 20 23.25 3.79 -36.29
CA ASN A 20 24.20 2.98 -35.53
C ASN A 20 24.73 3.72 -34.29
N GLU A 21 24.96 5.03 -34.38
CA GLU A 21 25.43 5.85 -33.24
C GLU A 21 24.36 5.93 -32.13
N TRP A 22 23.07 5.80 -32.47
CA TRP A 22 21.96 5.81 -31.50
C TRP A 22 21.73 4.47 -30.79
N LYS A 23 21.97 3.33 -31.48
CA LYS A 23 22.00 2.01 -30.85
C LYS A 23 23.18 1.88 -29.88
N GLU A 24 24.32 2.45 -30.25
CA GLU A 24 25.46 2.61 -29.34
C GLU A 24 25.11 3.53 -28.16
N GLU A 25 24.42 4.65 -28.36
CA GLU A 25 24.05 5.56 -27.25
C GLU A 25 23.06 4.95 -26.25
N ARG A 26 22.09 4.14 -26.71
CA ARG A 26 21.16 3.39 -25.83
C ARG A 26 21.83 2.21 -25.14
N SER A 27 22.65 1.44 -25.86
CA SER A 27 23.48 0.37 -25.28
C SER A 27 24.48 0.93 -24.27
N HIS A 28 25.08 2.08 -24.55
CA HIS A 28 25.92 2.83 -23.63
C HIS A 28 25.13 3.43 -22.48
N LYS A 29 23.87 3.84 -22.65
CA LYS A 29 22.99 4.25 -21.54
C LYS A 29 22.61 3.07 -20.66
N THR A 30 22.20 1.93 -21.19
CA THR A 30 21.89 0.73 -20.41
C THR A 30 23.14 0.16 -19.74
N ARG A 31 24.30 0.14 -20.42
CA ARG A 31 25.60 -0.18 -19.79
C ARG A 31 26.03 0.86 -18.76
N ARG A 32 25.81 2.17 -19.00
CA ARG A 32 26.11 3.23 -18.02
C ARG A 32 25.13 3.20 -16.85
N VAL A 33 23.88 2.81 -17.03
CA VAL A 33 22.90 2.60 -15.96
C VAL A 33 23.32 1.38 -15.16
N ASN A 34 23.70 0.26 -15.79
CA ASN A 34 24.22 -0.92 -15.09
C ASN A 34 25.56 -0.64 -14.37
N LEU A 35 26.46 0.14 -14.97
CA LEU A 35 27.74 0.53 -14.35
C LEU A 35 27.57 1.61 -13.27
N LYS A 36 26.66 2.57 -13.43
CA LYS A 36 26.33 3.56 -12.38
C LYS A 36 25.51 2.94 -11.26
N ALA A 37 24.63 1.99 -11.54
CA ALA A 37 23.95 1.18 -10.53
C ALA A 37 24.96 0.32 -9.79
N ALA A 38 25.92 -0.32 -10.46
CA ALA A 38 27.00 -1.04 -9.80
C ALA A 38 27.92 -0.13 -8.96
N ASP A 39 28.34 1.03 -9.48
CA ASP A 39 29.22 1.99 -8.79
C ASP A 39 28.51 2.71 -7.64
N PHE A 40 27.22 3.01 -7.78
CA PHE A 40 26.39 3.52 -6.68
C PHE A 40 26.06 2.43 -5.67
N MET A 41 25.81 1.18 -6.07
CA MET A 41 25.63 0.04 -5.16
C MET A 41 26.91 -0.23 -4.36
N LEU A 42 28.08 0.00 -4.95
CA LEU A 42 29.35 -0.01 -4.24
C LEU A 42 29.43 1.16 -3.26
N ARG A 43 29.11 2.39 -3.67
CA ARG A 43 29.14 3.58 -2.79
C ARG A 43 28.08 3.58 -1.70
N SER A 44 26.87 3.08 -1.95
CA SER A 44 25.78 2.98 -0.98
C SER A 44 26.05 1.84 0.00
N LYS A 45 26.66 0.74 -0.46
CA LYS A 45 27.26 -0.25 0.43
C LYS A 45 28.40 0.35 1.24
N GLU A 46 29.29 1.14 0.65
CA GLU A 46 30.39 1.79 1.36
C GLU A 46 29.89 2.79 2.40
N GLU A 47 28.86 3.60 2.11
CA GLU A 47 28.22 4.52 3.05
C GLU A 47 27.42 3.77 4.15
N ALA A 48 26.75 2.67 3.81
CA ALA A 48 26.06 1.81 4.77
C ALA A 48 27.04 1.08 5.69
N VAL A 49 28.13 0.55 5.13
CA VAL A 49 29.24 -0.08 5.88
C VAL A 49 29.98 0.95 6.73
N ALA A 50 30.11 2.20 6.26
CA ALA A 50 30.69 3.28 7.05
C ALA A 50 29.82 3.67 8.26
N LYS A 51 28.48 3.55 8.17
CA LYS A 51 27.56 3.78 9.30
C LYS A 51 27.44 2.57 10.23
N HIS A 52 27.53 1.35 9.70
CA HIS A 52 27.41 0.11 10.46
C HIS A 52 28.59 -0.82 10.12
N PRO A 53 29.75 -0.67 10.80
CA PRO A 53 30.99 -1.38 10.44
C PRO A 53 30.95 -2.90 10.69
N ARG A 54 29.87 -3.43 11.28
CA ARG A 54 29.68 -4.86 11.54
C ARG A 54 28.48 -5.41 10.76
N CYS A 55 28.73 -6.44 9.96
CA CYS A 55 27.67 -7.30 9.43
C CYS A 55 27.14 -8.19 10.56
N LEU A 56 25.83 -8.12 10.84
CA LEU A 56 25.16 -8.88 11.89
C LEU A 56 24.27 -9.94 11.25
N ARG A 57 24.12 -11.08 11.94
CA ARG A 57 23.09 -12.09 11.69
C ARG A 57 21.85 -11.71 12.50
N ILE A 58 20.84 -11.14 11.84
CA ILE A 58 19.63 -10.66 12.49
C ILE A 58 18.47 -11.60 12.18
N LEU A 59 17.86 -12.16 13.23
CA LEU A 59 16.59 -12.90 13.10
C LEU A 59 15.42 -11.95 13.35
N LEU A 60 14.59 -11.75 12.34
CA LEU A 60 13.30 -11.08 12.49
C LEU A 60 12.26 -12.08 12.96
N LEU A 61 11.78 -11.91 14.18
CA LEU A 61 10.72 -12.72 14.77
C LEU A 61 9.40 -11.93 14.74
N ALA A 62 8.39 -12.41 14.01
CA ALA A 62 7.15 -11.66 13.82
C ALA A 62 5.90 -12.55 13.78
N SER A 63 4.72 -12.01 14.07
CA SER A 63 3.46 -12.76 13.90
C SER A 63 3.08 -12.97 12.44
N ALA A 64 3.58 -12.11 11.55
CA ALA A 64 3.28 -12.15 10.12
C ALA A 64 4.31 -11.34 9.33
N TYR A 65 4.53 -11.71 8.07
CA TYR A 65 5.34 -10.93 7.13
C TYR A 65 4.55 -9.73 6.55
N ASN A 66 4.03 -8.88 7.43
CA ASN A 66 3.22 -7.69 7.09
C ASN A 66 4.09 -6.55 6.52
N GLY A 67 3.46 -5.45 6.11
CA GLY A 67 4.15 -4.31 5.49
C GLY A 67 5.31 -3.75 6.34
N LEU A 68 5.14 -3.66 7.66
CA LEU A 68 6.20 -3.23 8.57
C LEU A 68 7.38 -4.21 8.61
N THR A 69 7.10 -5.51 8.78
CA THR A 69 8.13 -6.55 8.80
C THR A 69 8.88 -6.62 7.46
N GLN A 70 8.18 -6.42 6.34
CA GLN A 70 8.79 -6.31 5.02
C GLN A 70 9.73 -5.11 4.93
N ALA A 71 9.29 -3.94 5.36
CA ALA A 71 10.10 -2.72 5.33
C ALA A 71 11.37 -2.86 6.18
N VAL A 72 11.25 -3.40 7.40
CA VAL A 72 12.39 -3.66 8.31
C VAL A 72 13.33 -4.69 7.69
N HIS A 73 12.80 -5.78 7.13
CA HIS A 73 13.61 -6.79 6.44
C HIS A 73 14.45 -6.18 5.32
N ARG A 74 13.84 -5.36 4.44
CA ARG A 74 14.56 -4.74 3.33
C ARG A 74 15.56 -3.69 3.82
N ARG A 75 15.20 -2.88 4.81
CA ARG A 75 16.09 -1.85 5.35
C ARG A 75 17.34 -2.45 6.00
N LEU A 76 17.20 -3.47 6.86
CA LEU A 76 18.35 -4.09 7.50
C LEU A 76 19.27 -4.80 6.49
N ARG A 77 18.70 -5.37 5.42
CA ARG A 77 19.51 -5.95 4.33
C ARG A 77 20.25 -4.90 3.51
N SER A 78 19.63 -3.74 3.24
CA SER A 78 20.30 -2.66 2.52
C SER A 78 21.42 -2.01 3.35
N LEU A 79 21.36 -2.13 4.69
CA LEU A 79 22.46 -1.79 5.60
C LEU A 79 23.58 -2.85 5.65
N GLY A 80 23.47 -3.94 4.90
CA GLY A 80 24.51 -4.97 4.78
C GLY A 80 24.40 -6.12 5.77
N HIS A 81 23.37 -6.19 6.61
CA HIS A 81 23.18 -7.30 7.55
C HIS A 81 22.66 -8.57 6.86
N HIS A 82 22.98 -9.73 7.44
CA HIS A 82 22.39 -11.01 7.06
C HIS A 82 21.09 -11.22 7.83
N VAL A 83 19.96 -11.06 7.15
CA VAL A 83 18.63 -11.09 7.78
C VAL A 83 17.84 -12.33 7.38
N SER A 84 17.32 -13.05 8.36
CA SER A 84 16.33 -14.11 8.20
C SER A 84 15.03 -13.74 8.91
N VAL A 85 13.90 -14.25 8.42
CA VAL A 85 12.59 -14.07 9.06
C VAL A 85 12.06 -15.42 9.59
N GLU A 86 11.44 -15.41 10.76
CA GLU A 86 10.65 -16.54 11.27
C GLU A 86 9.34 -16.06 11.91
N PHE A 87 8.31 -16.90 11.85
CA PHE A 87 7.04 -16.62 12.51
C PHE A 87 7.04 -17.10 13.96
N ALA A 88 6.55 -16.24 14.86
CA ALA A 88 6.42 -16.55 16.29
C ALA A 88 5.24 -17.46 16.61
N ALA A 89 4.75 -18.23 15.63
CA ALA A 89 3.53 -19.00 15.75
C ALA A 89 3.66 -20.19 16.71
N GLN A 90 4.83 -20.84 16.71
CA GLN A 90 5.14 -22.03 17.49
C GLN A 90 6.51 -21.89 18.16
N GLU A 91 6.59 -22.08 19.48
CA GLU A 91 7.84 -21.88 20.23
C GLU A 91 8.99 -22.77 19.74
N GLN A 92 8.71 -24.05 19.45
CA GLN A 92 9.74 -24.98 18.98
C GLN A 92 10.33 -24.53 17.65
N VAL A 93 9.50 -24.05 16.72
CA VAL A 93 9.94 -23.51 15.43
C VAL A 93 10.88 -22.32 15.62
N VAL A 94 10.59 -21.44 16.60
CA VAL A 94 11.47 -20.32 16.93
C VAL A 94 12.81 -20.81 17.48
N ARG A 95 12.81 -21.82 18.35
CA ARG A 95 14.04 -22.41 18.91
C ARG A 95 14.90 -23.03 17.82
N ASP A 96 14.30 -23.79 16.92
CA ASP A 96 14.99 -24.42 15.80
C ASP A 96 15.58 -23.37 14.85
N ALA A 97 14.85 -22.28 14.60
CA ALA A 97 15.33 -21.15 13.81
C ALA A 97 16.54 -20.47 14.47
N ILE A 98 16.50 -20.24 15.79
CA ILE A 98 17.63 -19.65 16.53
C ILE A 98 18.85 -20.59 16.49
N ALA A 99 18.65 -21.88 16.74
CA ALA A 99 19.73 -22.87 16.75
C ALA A 99 20.39 -23.01 15.37
N SER A 100 19.60 -23.07 14.30
CA SER A 100 20.11 -23.14 12.92
C SER A 100 20.76 -21.82 12.48
N PHE A 101 20.11 -20.69 12.77
CA PHE A 101 20.54 -19.40 12.27
C PHE A 101 21.65 -18.75 13.09
N GLY A 102 21.85 -19.12 14.35
CA GLY A 102 22.82 -18.48 15.25
C GLY A 102 22.79 -16.95 15.18
N PRO A 103 21.66 -16.28 15.51
CA PRO A 103 21.54 -14.83 15.42
C PRO A 103 22.44 -14.13 16.46
N ASP A 104 23.08 -13.05 16.02
CA ASP A 104 23.72 -12.09 16.93
C ASP A 104 22.65 -11.28 17.69
N LEU A 105 21.55 -10.98 16.99
CA LEU A 105 20.47 -10.12 17.46
C LEU A 105 19.12 -10.64 16.96
N ILE A 106 18.10 -10.60 17.82
CA ILE A 106 16.71 -10.86 17.46
C ILE A 106 15.94 -9.54 17.49
N VAL A 107 15.21 -9.23 16.41
CA VAL A 107 14.37 -8.03 16.32
C VAL A 107 12.93 -8.42 16.04
N CYS A 108 12.00 -7.91 16.83
CA CYS A 108 10.57 -8.18 16.75
C CYS A 108 9.82 -6.92 16.27
N PRO A 109 9.70 -6.71 14.94
CA PRO A 109 9.05 -5.51 14.40
C PRO A 109 7.52 -5.53 14.54
N PHE A 110 6.92 -6.72 14.67
CA PHE A 110 5.49 -6.87 14.85
C PHE A 110 5.18 -8.21 15.52
N LEU A 111 4.74 -8.17 16.77
CA LEU A 111 4.50 -9.36 17.58
C LEU A 111 3.18 -9.26 18.35
N LYS A 112 2.39 -10.35 18.30
CA LYS A 112 1.19 -10.57 19.10
C LYS A 112 1.42 -11.62 20.18
N GLU A 113 2.38 -12.49 19.93
CA GLU A 113 2.80 -13.56 20.80
C GLU A 113 3.83 -13.05 21.83
N PHE A 114 4.03 -13.82 22.89
CA PHE A 114 5.14 -13.58 23.79
C PHE A 114 6.41 -14.23 23.25
N VAL A 115 7.55 -13.59 23.50
CA VAL A 115 8.85 -14.25 23.33
C VAL A 115 9.10 -15.10 24.58
N PRO A 116 9.37 -16.42 24.44
CA PRO A 116 9.70 -17.28 25.58
C PRO A 116 10.86 -16.76 26.43
N ALA A 117 10.75 -16.94 27.76
CA ALA A 117 11.71 -16.40 28.72
C ALA A 117 13.14 -16.92 28.54
N ASP A 118 13.28 -18.18 28.17
CA ASP A 118 14.58 -18.77 27.88
C ASP A 118 15.25 -18.10 26.65
N ILE A 119 14.49 -17.62 25.67
CA ILE A 119 15.03 -16.93 24.50
C ILE A 119 15.54 -15.55 24.86
N PHE A 120 14.72 -14.69 25.48
CA PHE A 120 15.16 -13.32 25.76
C PHE A 120 16.18 -13.23 26.91
N ARG A 121 16.32 -14.27 27.74
CA ARG A 121 17.41 -14.39 28.72
C ARG A 121 18.72 -14.85 28.09
N ALA A 122 18.68 -15.63 27.01
CA ALA A 122 19.88 -16.16 26.34
C ALA A 122 20.35 -15.29 25.16
N HIS A 123 19.45 -14.54 24.53
CA HIS A 123 19.73 -13.72 23.35
C HIS A 123 19.28 -12.28 23.57
N LYS A 124 19.97 -11.33 22.92
CA LYS A 124 19.45 -9.96 22.86
C LYS A 124 18.23 -9.92 21.94
N VAL A 125 17.08 -9.55 22.51
CA VAL A 125 15.80 -9.42 21.81
C VAL A 125 15.34 -7.97 21.90
N LEU A 126 15.16 -7.32 20.75
CA LEU A 126 14.61 -5.97 20.65
C LEU A 126 13.18 -6.02 20.13
N ILE A 127 12.24 -5.46 20.87
CA ILE A 127 10.81 -5.48 20.58
C ILE A 127 10.36 -4.06 20.23
N LEU A 128 9.71 -3.92 19.08
CA LEU A 128 9.07 -2.66 18.71
C LEU A 128 7.68 -2.56 19.35
N HIS A 129 7.50 -1.54 20.18
CA HIS A 129 6.21 -1.14 20.72
C HIS A 129 5.66 0.08 19.99
N PRO A 130 4.43 0.04 19.42
CA PRO A 130 3.81 1.18 18.74
C PRO A 130 3.18 2.18 19.74
N GLY A 131 3.98 2.61 20.71
CA GLY A 131 3.62 3.54 21.78
C GLY A 131 4.73 4.57 22.05
N ILE A 132 4.43 5.59 22.86
CA ILE A 132 5.46 6.49 23.43
C ILE A 132 6.09 5.86 24.68
N ILE A 133 7.19 6.43 25.17
CA ILE A 133 7.83 5.96 26.41
C ILE A 133 6.81 5.94 27.56
N GLY A 134 6.75 4.79 28.25
CA GLY A 134 5.82 4.49 29.35
C GLY A 134 4.51 3.85 28.93
N ASP A 135 4.13 3.94 27.64
CA ASP A 135 2.93 3.29 27.12
C ASP A 135 3.16 1.79 27.05
N ARG A 136 2.19 1.02 27.54
CA ARG A 136 2.29 -0.44 27.61
C ARG A 136 0.95 -1.08 27.35
N GLY A 137 0.95 -2.21 26.65
CA GLY A 137 -0.23 -3.05 26.46
C GLY A 137 -0.71 -3.18 25.01
N PRO A 138 -1.73 -4.01 24.76
CA PRO A 138 -1.99 -4.57 23.42
C PRO A 138 -2.84 -3.68 22.50
N SER A 139 -3.23 -2.47 22.92
CA SER A 139 -4.16 -1.59 22.19
C SER A 139 -3.71 -0.13 22.15
N SER A 140 -2.39 0.11 22.18
CA SER A 140 -1.77 1.45 22.22
C SER A 140 -2.32 2.42 21.18
N ILE A 141 -2.34 2.01 19.91
CA ILE A 141 -2.85 2.87 18.82
C ILE A 141 -4.35 3.10 18.95
N ASP A 142 -5.14 2.07 19.30
CA ASP A 142 -6.57 2.20 19.48
C ASP A 142 -6.87 3.27 20.55
N TRP A 143 -6.17 3.21 21.69
CA TRP A 143 -6.32 4.18 22.77
C TRP A 143 -5.83 5.58 22.38
N ALA A 144 -4.71 5.69 21.66
CA ALA A 144 -4.18 6.96 21.21
C ALA A 144 -5.20 7.71 20.32
N ILE A 145 -5.83 6.99 19.38
CA ILE A 145 -6.88 7.57 18.52
C ILE A 145 -8.12 7.91 19.35
N LEU A 146 -8.62 6.98 20.17
CA LEU A 146 -9.85 7.19 20.95
C LEU A 146 -9.73 8.39 21.91
N GLN A 147 -8.56 8.55 22.54
CA GLN A 147 -8.28 9.66 23.46
C GLN A 147 -7.90 10.97 22.74
N GLY A 148 -7.83 10.98 21.41
CA GLY A 148 -7.51 12.18 20.63
C GLY A 148 -6.08 12.69 20.85
N GLN A 149 -5.12 11.78 21.06
CA GLN A 149 -3.71 12.14 21.21
C GLN A 149 -3.21 12.85 19.97
N ARG A 150 -2.55 14.00 20.14
CA ARG A 150 -1.99 14.80 19.02
C ARG A 150 -0.57 14.39 18.66
N GLU A 151 0.13 13.76 19.59
CA GLU A 151 1.46 13.22 19.40
C GLU A 151 1.48 11.78 19.91
N TRP A 152 2.11 10.90 19.14
CA TRP A 152 2.33 9.51 19.52
C TRP A 152 3.73 9.08 19.10
N GLY A 153 4.05 7.79 19.15
CA GLY A 153 5.40 7.34 18.82
C GLY A 153 5.55 5.85 18.72
N VAL A 154 6.81 5.44 18.65
CA VAL A 154 7.28 4.07 18.80
C VAL A 154 8.45 4.04 19.79
N VAL A 155 8.61 2.91 20.45
CA VAL A 155 9.76 2.62 21.31
C VAL A 155 10.31 1.25 20.92
N VAL A 156 11.63 1.13 20.84
CA VAL A 156 12.32 -0.16 20.77
C VAL A 156 12.81 -0.47 22.16
N VAL A 157 12.27 -1.54 22.76
CA VAL A 157 12.58 -1.99 24.11
C VAL A 157 13.28 -3.34 24.09
N GLU A 158 14.05 -3.64 25.11
CA GLU A 158 14.57 -4.99 25.33
C GLU A 158 13.48 -5.97 25.79
N GLY A 159 13.61 -7.24 25.42
CA GLY A 159 12.76 -8.31 25.95
C GLY A 159 12.86 -8.43 27.47
N ALA A 160 11.71 -8.47 28.15
CA ALA A 160 11.60 -8.57 29.61
C ALA A 160 10.41 -9.45 30.01
N GLU A 161 10.32 -9.82 31.29
CA GLU A 161 9.19 -10.60 31.82
C GLU A 161 7.87 -9.82 31.79
N GLU A 162 7.93 -8.51 32.05
CA GLU A 162 6.78 -7.63 31.95
C GLU A 162 6.67 -6.99 30.55
N TYR A 163 5.43 -6.89 30.04
CA TYR A 163 5.13 -6.23 28.77
C TYR A 163 5.70 -4.83 28.68
N ASP A 164 6.47 -4.59 27.62
CA ASP A 164 6.99 -3.29 27.22
C ASP A 164 7.73 -2.56 28.37
N ALA A 165 8.32 -3.34 29.29
CA ALA A 165 8.98 -2.84 30.50
C ALA A 165 10.51 -2.89 30.44
N GLY A 166 11.08 -3.46 29.37
CA GLY A 166 12.52 -3.53 29.18
C GLY A 166 13.16 -2.16 28.95
N ALA A 167 14.49 -2.13 29.04
CA ALA A 167 15.25 -0.90 28.81
C ALA A 167 15.04 -0.39 27.36
N VAL A 168 14.98 0.93 27.22
CA VAL A 168 14.74 1.62 25.95
C VAL A 168 16.04 1.74 25.17
N TRP A 169 16.03 1.22 23.95
CA TRP A 169 17.15 1.30 23.01
C TRP A 169 17.04 2.49 22.06
N ALA A 170 15.83 2.81 21.61
CA ALA A 170 15.54 3.95 20.76
C ALA A 170 14.06 4.32 20.86
N SER A 171 13.72 5.57 20.58
CA SER A 171 12.33 6.01 20.43
C SER A 171 12.18 7.09 19.38
N ARG A 172 10.97 7.22 18.83
CA ARG A 172 10.60 8.28 17.87
C ARG A 172 9.18 8.73 18.14
N THR A 173 8.95 10.04 18.10
CA THR A 173 7.60 10.61 18.16
C THR A 173 7.18 11.13 16.79
N PHE A 174 5.86 11.23 16.59
CA PHE A 174 5.25 11.81 15.41
C PHE A 174 3.91 12.46 15.75
N GLN A 175 3.52 13.44 14.94
CA GLN A 175 2.19 14.05 15.04
C GLN A 175 1.13 13.09 14.52
N VAL A 176 0.00 13.03 15.23
CA VAL A 176 -1.16 12.21 14.87
C VAL A 176 -2.17 13.08 14.14
N PRO A 177 -2.42 12.84 12.84
CA PRO A 177 -3.46 13.54 12.09
C PRO A 177 -4.84 13.33 12.73
N ALA A 178 -5.70 14.35 12.68
CA ALA A 178 -7.06 14.28 13.24
C ALA A 178 -7.93 13.20 12.56
N ASP A 179 -7.63 12.88 11.31
CA ASP A 179 -8.30 11.87 10.51
C ASP A 179 -7.56 10.51 10.50
N ALA A 180 -6.58 10.33 11.39
CA ALA A 180 -5.82 9.09 11.46
C ALA A 180 -6.71 7.89 11.81
N THR A 181 -6.58 6.82 11.03
CA THR A 181 -7.16 5.52 11.34
C THR A 181 -6.08 4.61 11.92
N LYS A 182 -6.47 3.59 12.69
CA LYS A 182 -5.51 2.61 13.23
C LYS A 182 -4.68 1.97 12.13
N SER A 183 -5.32 1.57 11.03
CA SER A 183 -4.63 1.00 9.87
C SER A 183 -3.64 1.97 9.23
N ARG A 184 -3.99 3.26 9.13
CA ARG A 184 -3.09 4.31 8.61
C ARG A 184 -1.91 4.55 9.53
N MET A 185 -2.13 4.61 10.85
CA MET A 185 -1.04 4.77 11.81
C MET A 185 -0.01 3.65 11.67
N TYR A 186 -0.45 2.39 11.55
CA TYR A 186 0.47 1.27 11.28
C TYR A 186 1.15 1.36 9.91
N GLY A 187 0.39 1.64 8.85
CA GLY A 187 0.88 1.59 7.47
C GLY A 187 1.84 2.71 7.07
N ASP A 188 1.88 3.82 7.82
CA ASP A 188 2.74 4.98 7.50
C ASP A 188 3.52 5.48 8.71
N LEU A 189 2.84 6.10 9.68
CA LEU A 189 3.51 6.84 10.76
C LEU A 189 4.37 5.95 11.65
N VAL A 190 3.79 4.85 12.15
CA VAL A 190 4.49 3.84 12.94
C VAL A 190 5.56 3.17 12.09
N SER A 191 5.26 2.81 10.85
CA SER A 191 6.24 2.15 9.99
C SER A 191 7.49 2.99 9.78
N SER A 192 7.32 4.29 9.51
CA SER A 192 8.47 5.19 9.36
C SER A 192 9.25 5.39 10.65
N ALA A 193 8.54 5.63 11.76
CA ALA A 193 9.17 5.86 13.05
C ALA A 193 9.94 4.60 13.50
N ALA A 194 9.36 3.43 13.25
CA ALA A 194 9.93 2.13 13.56
C ALA A 194 11.19 1.84 12.75
N LEU A 195 11.21 2.12 11.46
CA LEU A 195 12.42 1.94 10.64
C LEU A 195 13.60 2.75 11.20
N SER A 196 13.35 4.03 11.54
CA SER A 196 14.39 4.89 12.11
C SER A 196 14.82 4.42 13.52
N ALA A 197 13.88 4.03 14.38
CA ALA A 197 14.19 3.57 15.73
C ALA A 197 14.93 2.22 15.73
N ILE A 198 14.53 1.28 14.86
CA ILE A 198 15.19 -0.02 14.73
C ILE A 198 16.60 0.14 14.16
N GLU A 199 16.80 1.00 13.16
CA GLU A 199 18.13 1.29 12.62
C GLU A 199 19.08 1.85 13.69
N GLU A 200 18.61 2.81 14.51
CA GLU A 200 19.39 3.32 15.64
C GLU A 200 19.71 2.21 16.66
N ALA A 201 18.69 1.46 17.08
CA ALA A 201 18.85 0.42 18.10
C ALA A 201 19.79 -0.71 17.62
N VAL A 202 19.70 -1.13 16.36
CA VAL A 202 20.61 -2.12 15.77
C VAL A 202 22.02 -1.54 15.65
N GLY A 203 22.17 -0.27 15.28
CA GLY A 203 23.46 0.41 15.21
C GLY A 203 24.18 0.51 16.56
N HIS A 204 23.44 0.54 17.66
CA HIS A 204 23.99 0.55 19.01
C HIS A 204 24.50 -0.84 19.46
N PHE A 205 24.06 -1.93 18.81
CA PHE A 205 24.37 -3.27 19.26
C PHE A 205 25.87 -3.58 19.16
N GLY A 206 26.46 -4.02 20.28
CA GLY A 206 27.90 -4.32 20.37
C GLY A 206 28.80 -3.08 20.45
N THR A 207 28.24 -1.91 20.77
CA THR A 207 28.97 -0.68 21.12
C THR A 207 28.94 -0.44 22.63
N ASP A 208 29.54 0.66 23.11
CA ASP A 208 29.50 1.08 24.53
C ASP A 208 28.16 1.70 24.95
N PHE A 209 27.15 1.69 24.06
CA PHE A 209 25.81 2.18 24.36
C PHE A 209 25.14 1.38 25.49
N VAL A 210 24.54 2.09 26.45
CA VAL A 210 23.76 1.51 27.54
C VAL A 210 22.30 1.91 27.37
N PRO A 211 21.36 0.95 27.22
CA PRO A 211 19.95 1.27 27.07
C PRO A 211 19.36 1.83 28.38
N GLU A 212 18.38 2.73 28.24
CA GLU A 212 17.84 3.49 29.37
C GLU A 212 16.75 2.69 30.11
N SER A 213 16.91 2.47 31.41
CA SER A 213 15.83 1.96 32.25
C SER A 213 14.84 3.09 32.57
N VAL A 214 13.55 2.85 32.31
CA VAL A 214 12.51 3.87 32.52
C VAL A 214 11.93 3.75 33.91
N ASP A 215 12.02 4.82 34.70
CA ASP A 215 11.18 4.98 35.89
C ASP A 215 9.76 5.40 35.46
N PHE A 216 8.85 4.43 35.42
CA PHE A 216 7.46 4.66 35.03
C PHE A 216 6.67 5.60 35.97
N SER A 217 7.22 5.95 37.13
CA SER A 217 6.63 6.95 38.04
C SER A 217 7.15 8.37 37.80
N GLY A 218 8.16 8.53 36.92
CA GLY A 218 8.76 9.81 36.60
C GLY A 218 7.79 10.78 35.94
N SER A 219 7.85 12.06 36.33
CA SER A 219 6.93 13.11 35.87
C SER A 219 6.99 13.44 34.38
N TRP A 220 8.08 13.06 33.69
CA TRP A 220 8.27 13.26 32.25
C TRP A 220 7.71 12.10 31.40
N VAL A 221 7.40 10.95 32.02
CA VAL A 221 6.86 9.76 31.35
C VAL A 221 5.37 9.98 31.09
N ARG A 222 5.01 10.23 29.82
CA ARG A 222 3.62 10.49 29.42
C ARG A 222 2.80 9.23 29.20
N GLY A 223 3.44 8.14 28.78
CA GLY A 223 2.76 6.88 28.52
C GLY A 223 2.35 6.16 29.81
N ARG A 224 1.38 5.26 29.72
CA ARG A 224 0.92 4.44 30.84
C ARG A 224 0.50 3.05 30.38
N LYS A 225 0.39 2.12 31.31
CA LYS A 225 -0.18 0.80 31.04
C LYS A 225 -1.69 0.92 30.78
N LEU A 226 -2.13 0.51 29.61
CA LEU A 226 -3.55 0.51 29.21
C LEU A 226 -4.03 -0.93 28.93
N PRO A 227 -5.29 -1.27 29.30
CA PRO A 227 -5.82 -2.60 29.07
C PRO A 227 -6.12 -2.83 27.57
N LEU A 228 -6.40 -4.09 27.22
CA LEU A 228 -6.99 -4.42 25.92
C LEU A 228 -8.31 -3.66 25.74
N MET A 229 -8.43 -2.90 24.64
CA MET A 229 -9.65 -2.15 24.34
C MET A 229 -10.79 -3.09 23.92
N LYS A 230 -11.89 -3.04 24.66
CA LYS A 230 -13.13 -3.80 24.42
C LYS A 230 -14.07 -3.01 23.51
N GLN A 231 -15.08 -3.69 22.96
CA GLN A 231 -16.10 -3.03 22.13
C GLN A 231 -16.93 -2.01 22.91
N ALA A 232 -17.11 -2.20 24.23
CA ALA A 232 -17.83 -1.27 25.08
C ALA A 232 -17.09 0.07 25.27
N ASP A 233 -15.76 0.07 25.18
CA ASP A 233 -14.94 1.28 25.39
C ASP A 233 -15.07 2.29 24.23
N CYS A 234 -15.51 1.82 23.06
CA CYS A 234 -15.66 2.61 21.84
C CYS A 234 -17.07 2.50 21.23
N ALA A 235 -18.07 2.08 22.02
CA ALA A 235 -19.43 1.95 21.53
C ALA A 235 -20.00 3.32 21.16
N ILE A 236 -20.76 3.39 20.06
CA ILE A 236 -21.43 4.63 19.62
C ILE A 236 -22.78 4.74 20.33
N ASP A 237 -23.03 5.89 20.94
CA ASP A 237 -24.35 6.34 21.35
C ASP A 237 -24.86 7.35 20.31
N TRP A 238 -25.62 6.89 19.32
CA TRP A 238 -26.07 7.73 18.22
C TRP A 238 -26.92 8.93 18.65
N GLU A 239 -27.55 8.88 19.82
CA GLU A 239 -28.37 9.99 20.33
C GLU A 239 -27.52 11.09 21.02
N LYS A 240 -26.26 10.79 21.36
CA LYS A 240 -25.38 11.71 22.11
C LYS A 240 -24.09 12.06 21.37
N ASP A 241 -23.53 11.10 20.63
CA ASP A 241 -22.27 11.26 19.95
C ASP A 241 -22.45 12.07 18.66
N GLY A 242 -21.70 13.16 18.55
CA GLY A 242 -21.57 13.92 17.31
C GLY A 242 -20.66 13.21 16.29
N THR A 243 -20.60 13.78 15.09
CA THR A 243 -19.86 13.27 13.94
C THR A 243 -18.40 12.97 14.27
N GLU A 244 -17.68 13.89 14.95
CA GLU A 244 -16.27 13.67 15.30
C GLU A 244 -16.05 12.53 16.30
N ALA A 245 -16.96 12.35 17.25
CA ALA A 245 -16.87 11.26 18.22
C ALA A 245 -17.06 9.90 17.51
N ILE A 246 -18.07 9.82 16.64
CA ILE A 246 -18.35 8.62 15.85
C ILE A 246 -17.19 8.29 14.91
N LEU A 247 -16.67 9.29 14.20
CA LEU A 247 -15.49 9.14 13.35
C LEU A 247 -14.31 8.57 14.15
N ARG A 248 -14.01 9.15 15.31
CA ARG A 248 -12.90 8.70 16.18
C ARG A 248 -13.10 7.26 16.66
N ASN A 249 -14.31 6.90 17.08
CA ASN A 249 -14.65 5.57 17.55
C ASN A 249 -14.42 4.52 16.44
N VAL A 250 -14.90 4.79 15.21
CA VAL A 250 -14.69 3.87 14.08
C VAL A 250 -13.22 3.83 13.67
N ARG A 251 -12.55 4.99 13.57
CA ARG A 251 -11.13 5.10 13.18
C ARG A 251 -10.19 4.36 14.14
N ALA A 252 -10.46 4.38 15.45
CA ALA A 252 -9.70 3.66 16.47
C ALA A 252 -9.75 2.13 16.26
N ARG A 253 -10.80 1.62 15.62
CA ARG A 253 -11.02 0.18 15.38
C ARG A 253 -10.84 -0.21 13.91
N ASP A 254 -10.54 0.74 13.04
CA ASP A 254 -10.43 0.51 11.60
C ASP A 254 -9.21 -0.36 11.25
N GLY A 255 -9.44 -1.41 10.47
CA GLY A 255 -8.50 -2.51 10.27
C GLY A 255 -8.91 -3.73 11.08
N GLN A 256 -8.48 -3.82 12.32
CA GLN A 256 -8.88 -4.89 13.23
C GLN A 256 -9.03 -4.33 14.65
N PRO A 257 -10.11 -4.65 15.37
CA PRO A 257 -11.15 -5.65 15.05
C PRO A 257 -12.41 -5.10 14.33
N GLY A 258 -12.49 -3.78 14.07
CA GLY A 258 -13.70 -3.10 13.65
C GLY A 258 -14.59 -2.69 14.84
N LEU A 259 -15.44 -1.70 14.62
CA LEU A 259 -16.39 -1.21 15.63
C LEU A 259 -17.72 -1.94 15.49
N LEU A 260 -18.16 -2.64 16.53
CA LEU A 260 -19.40 -3.41 16.51
C LEU A 260 -20.62 -2.48 16.62
N GLN A 261 -21.48 -2.50 15.61
CA GLN A 261 -22.77 -1.81 15.59
C GLN A 261 -23.92 -2.82 15.58
N ARG A 262 -24.94 -2.55 16.39
CA ARG A 262 -26.19 -3.31 16.41
C ARG A 262 -27.23 -2.62 15.53
N PHE A 263 -28.03 -3.42 14.82
CA PHE A 263 -29.15 -2.95 14.00
C PHE A 263 -30.45 -3.58 14.54
N PRO A 264 -31.14 -2.93 15.49
CA PRO A 264 -32.29 -3.51 16.18
C PRO A 264 -33.41 -3.95 15.23
N ALA A 265 -33.67 -3.17 14.17
CA ALA A 265 -34.70 -3.47 13.17
C ALA A 265 -34.53 -4.84 12.50
N ALA A 266 -33.30 -5.34 12.37
CA ALA A 266 -32.99 -6.64 11.80
C ALA A 266 -32.54 -7.68 12.84
N SER A 267 -32.52 -7.33 14.13
CA SER A 267 -31.90 -8.14 15.19
C SER A 267 -30.48 -8.62 14.82
N ALA A 268 -29.72 -7.76 14.14
CA ALA A 268 -28.45 -8.09 13.52
C ALA A 268 -27.32 -7.18 14.03
N SER A 269 -26.07 -7.52 13.69
CA SER A 269 -24.91 -6.68 14.01
C SER A 269 -23.82 -6.81 12.95
N ALA A 270 -23.09 -5.73 12.74
CA ALA A 270 -21.92 -5.69 11.87
C ALA A 270 -20.78 -4.88 12.49
N TYR A 271 -19.55 -5.20 12.10
CA TYR A 271 -18.38 -4.40 12.40
C TYR A 271 -18.19 -3.34 11.31
N LEU A 272 -18.06 -2.07 11.68
CA LEU A 272 -17.96 -0.92 10.78
C LEU A 272 -16.50 -0.50 10.55
N TYR A 273 -16.21 0.03 9.35
CA TYR A 273 -14.87 0.46 8.91
C TYR A 273 -14.94 1.60 7.90
N GLY A 274 -13.82 2.29 7.69
CA GLY A 274 -13.65 3.29 6.64
C GLY A 274 -14.64 4.42 6.77
N ALA A 275 -14.58 5.14 7.90
CA ALA A 275 -15.49 6.23 8.21
C ALA A 275 -15.02 7.57 7.61
N HIS A 276 -15.89 8.26 6.89
CA HIS A 276 -15.64 9.58 6.29
C HIS A 276 -16.69 10.58 6.75
N ARG A 277 -16.26 11.81 6.99
CA ARG A 277 -17.14 12.93 7.32
C ARG A 277 -18.05 13.28 6.14
N GLU A 278 -19.27 13.71 6.43
CA GLU A 278 -20.22 14.26 5.47
C GLU A 278 -20.74 15.61 5.98
N ASP A 279 -20.49 16.67 5.21
CA ASP A 279 -20.85 18.04 5.59
C ASP A 279 -22.19 18.51 4.96
N GLY A 280 -22.67 17.86 3.89
CA GLY A 280 -23.85 18.26 3.12
C GLY A 280 -25.14 17.52 3.46
N LEU A 281 -25.07 16.23 3.83
CA LEU A 281 -26.25 15.44 4.21
C LEU A 281 -26.56 15.58 5.70
N VAL A 282 -27.84 15.79 6.01
CA VAL A 282 -28.35 15.88 7.38
C VAL A 282 -29.61 15.01 7.50
N GLY A 283 -29.77 14.35 8.63
CA GLY A 283 -30.96 13.58 8.96
C GLY A 283 -30.97 13.17 10.43
N GLN A 284 -31.91 12.30 10.81
CA GLN A 284 -32.02 11.86 12.20
C GLN A 284 -30.82 10.98 12.58
N PRO A 285 -30.37 11.01 13.86
CA PRO A 285 -29.28 10.15 14.27
C PRO A 285 -29.57 8.67 14.01
N PHE A 286 -28.56 7.93 13.55
CA PHE A 286 -28.62 6.53 13.12
C PHE A 286 -29.46 6.25 11.86
N GLN A 287 -30.13 7.24 11.28
CA GLN A 287 -30.84 7.07 10.01
C GLN A 287 -29.87 6.84 8.87
N MET A 288 -30.10 5.80 8.04
CA MET A 288 -29.39 5.64 6.77
C MET A 288 -29.91 6.67 5.76
N LEU A 289 -29.05 7.61 5.36
CA LEU A 289 -29.43 8.78 4.54
C LEU A 289 -29.29 8.52 3.04
N ALA A 290 -28.20 7.86 2.63
CA ALA A 290 -27.88 7.60 1.24
C ALA A 290 -26.89 6.43 1.11
N THR A 291 -26.83 5.84 -0.09
CA THR A 291 -25.71 4.98 -0.49
C THR A 291 -24.85 5.69 -1.53
N ARG A 292 -23.56 5.34 -1.60
CA ARG A 292 -22.64 5.85 -2.63
C ARG A 292 -21.49 4.89 -2.86
N ASN A 293 -21.37 4.34 -4.06
CA ASN A 293 -20.28 3.44 -4.46
C ASN A 293 -20.06 2.31 -3.42
N GLY A 294 -21.15 1.75 -2.90
CA GLY A 294 -21.13 0.70 -1.87
C GLY A 294 -20.96 1.18 -0.41
N ALA A 295 -20.75 2.47 -0.17
CA ALA A 295 -20.79 3.07 1.17
C ALA A 295 -22.23 3.41 1.60
N VAL A 296 -22.45 3.53 2.91
CA VAL A 296 -23.74 3.95 3.50
C VAL A 296 -23.50 5.16 4.41
N CYS A 297 -24.29 6.21 4.21
CA CYS A 297 -24.25 7.42 5.04
C CYS A 297 -25.25 7.31 6.19
N PHE A 298 -24.82 7.64 7.40
CA PHE A 298 -25.64 7.68 8.61
C PHE A 298 -25.75 9.09 9.16
N GLY A 299 -26.95 9.51 9.55
CA GLY A 299 -27.17 10.74 10.30
C GLY A 299 -26.56 10.63 11.70
N THR A 300 -26.07 11.75 12.22
CA THR A 300 -25.54 11.92 13.57
C THR A 300 -26.23 13.10 14.24
N THR A 301 -25.89 13.43 15.49
CA THR A 301 -26.51 14.55 16.21
C THR A 301 -26.21 15.93 15.62
N ASP A 302 -25.09 16.08 14.89
CA ASP A 302 -24.59 17.36 14.37
C ASP A 302 -24.21 17.34 12.89
N GLY A 303 -24.51 16.26 12.15
CA GLY A 303 -24.09 16.07 10.76
C GLY A 303 -24.30 14.64 10.28
N ALA A 304 -23.38 14.11 9.48
CA ALA A 304 -23.44 12.73 9.00
C ALA A 304 -22.05 12.07 8.83
N VAL A 305 -22.06 10.75 8.74
CA VAL A 305 -20.86 9.93 8.54
C VAL A 305 -21.09 8.85 7.48
N TRP A 306 -20.20 8.76 6.50
CA TRP A 306 -20.14 7.64 5.58
C TRP A 306 -19.38 6.48 6.19
N ILE A 307 -19.91 5.27 6.08
CA ILE A 307 -19.23 4.01 6.39
C ILE A 307 -19.06 3.26 5.07
N THR A 308 -17.81 3.08 4.64
CA THR A 308 -17.52 2.46 3.34
C THR A 308 -17.57 0.95 3.38
N HIS A 309 -17.18 0.35 4.51
CA HIS A 309 -17.04 -1.10 4.64
C HIS A 309 -17.65 -1.61 5.93
N ALA A 310 -18.19 -2.83 5.86
CA ALA A 310 -18.68 -3.54 7.02
C ALA A 310 -18.29 -5.02 6.97
N ARG A 311 -18.46 -5.72 8.08
CA ARG A 311 -18.38 -7.18 8.18
C ARG A 311 -19.51 -7.67 9.07
N ALA A 312 -20.40 -8.51 8.55
CA ALA A 312 -21.47 -9.08 9.35
C ALA A 312 -20.89 -9.88 10.53
N SER A 313 -21.55 -9.81 11.69
CA SER A 313 -21.27 -10.71 12.82
C SER A 313 -21.84 -12.10 12.59
N LYS A 314 -22.99 -12.17 11.88
CA LYS A 314 -23.70 -13.37 11.46
C LYS A 314 -24.59 -13.02 10.25
N LEU A 315 -24.83 -13.97 9.37
CA LEU A 315 -25.77 -13.85 8.25
C LEU A 315 -27.23 -14.08 8.68
N THR A 316 -28.18 -13.48 7.96
CA THR A 316 -29.60 -13.87 8.03
C THR A 316 -29.81 -15.28 7.45
N ARG A 317 -30.94 -15.92 7.77
CA ARG A 317 -31.26 -17.26 7.24
C ARG A 317 -31.38 -17.27 5.72
N ASP A 318 -31.93 -16.22 5.13
CA ASP A 318 -32.12 -16.13 3.68
C ASP A 318 -30.79 -15.82 2.97
N ALA A 319 -29.96 -14.93 3.52
CA ALA A 319 -28.61 -14.68 3.00
C ALA A 319 -27.74 -15.95 3.05
N ALA A 320 -27.81 -16.72 4.13
CA ALA A 320 -27.10 -18.00 4.25
C ALA A 320 -27.59 -19.08 3.26
N ARG A 321 -28.79 -18.93 2.67
CA ARG A 321 -29.31 -19.81 1.61
C ARG A 321 -28.96 -19.33 0.21
N ALA A 322 -28.93 -18.01 0.01
CA ALA A 322 -28.64 -17.38 -1.28
C ALA A 322 -27.14 -17.31 -1.60
N CYS A 323 -26.30 -17.18 -0.55
CA CYS A 323 -24.87 -16.95 -0.66
C CYS A 323 -24.11 -17.84 0.33
N VAL A 324 -23.75 -19.06 -0.07
CA VAL A 324 -22.53 -19.71 0.45
C VAL A 324 -21.87 -20.58 -0.63
N PRO A 325 -20.85 -20.07 -1.33
CA PRO A 325 -19.75 -20.90 -1.77
C PRO A 325 -18.53 -20.66 -0.87
N HIS A 326 -18.01 -21.74 -0.28
CA HIS A 326 -16.68 -21.88 0.34
C HIS A 326 -16.42 -21.20 1.71
N GLY A 327 -17.27 -21.46 2.71
CA GLY A 327 -16.87 -21.44 4.13
C GLY A 327 -17.76 -20.63 5.07
N ASP A 328 -17.51 -20.76 6.39
CA ASP A 328 -18.30 -20.12 7.46
C ASP A 328 -17.79 -18.72 7.86
N LYS A 329 -16.70 -18.23 7.25
CA LYS A 329 -16.08 -16.95 7.62
C LYS A 329 -16.73 -15.78 6.90
N LEU A 330 -16.96 -14.70 7.65
CA LEU A 330 -17.49 -13.44 7.14
C LEU A 330 -16.37 -12.42 6.95
N TYR A 331 -16.37 -11.77 5.80
CA TYR A 331 -15.31 -10.87 5.37
C TYR A 331 -15.76 -9.40 5.38
N LYS A 332 -14.77 -8.51 5.29
CA LYS A 332 -15.05 -7.11 5.04
C LYS A 332 -15.44 -6.93 3.58
N LEU A 333 -16.56 -6.25 3.35
CA LEU A 333 -17.13 -5.93 2.04
C LEU A 333 -17.67 -4.49 2.08
N PRO A 334 -18.05 -3.92 0.92
CA PRO A 334 -18.77 -2.64 0.90
C PRO A 334 -19.97 -2.65 1.85
N ALA A 335 -20.16 -1.56 2.60
CA ALA A 335 -21.18 -1.50 3.65
C ALA A 335 -22.59 -1.76 3.13
N ALA A 336 -22.93 -1.27 1.92
CA ALA A 336 -24.21 -1.51 1.28
C ALA A 336 -24.47 -3.01 1.05
N VAL A 337 -23.46 -3.77 0.59
CA VAL A 337 -23.58 -5.23 0.39
C VAL A 337 -23.86 -5.93 1.71
N VAL A 338 -23.13 -5.60 2.77
CA VAL A 338 -23.33 -6.24 4.08
C VAL A 338 -24.69 -5.88 4.68
N LEU A 339 -25.02 -4.59 4.72
CA LEU A 339 -26.25 -4.15 5.38
C LEU A 339 -27.49 -4.55 4.59
N GLY A 340 -27.46 -4.42 3.27
CA GLY A 340 -28.56 -4.81 2.39
C GLY A 340 -28.69 -6.32 2.23
N GLU A 341 -27.67 -6.96 1.63
CA GLU A 341 -27.78 -8.36 1.19
C GLU A 341 -27.56 -9.34 2.34
N GLN A 342 -26.62 -9.08 3.25
CA GLN A 342 -26.30 -10.03 4.33
C GLN A 342 -27.21 -9.87 5.56
N LEU A 343 -27.54 -8.62 5.93
CA LEU A 343 -28.39 -8.31 7.08
C LEU A 343 -29.86 -8.05 6.74
N GLY A 344 -30.22 -7.91 5.45
CA GLY A 344 -31.60 -7.70 5.03
C GLY A 344 -32.16 -6.32 5.37
N LEU A 345 -31.31 -5.30 5.57
CA LEU A 345 -31.77 -3.95 5.89
C LEU A 345 -32.19 -3.21 4.61
N PRO A 346 -33.30 -2.44 4.64
CA PRO A 346 -33.68 -1.60 3.52
C PRO A 346 -32.65 -0.46 3.36
N LEU A 347 -32.00 -0.42 2.20
CA LEU A 347 -31.03 0.64 1.89
C LEU A 347 -31.72 1.88 1.32
N PRO A 348 -31.24 3.09 1.65
CA PRO A 348 -31.69 4.32 0.99
C PRO A 348 -31.22 4.36 -0.47
N LYS A 349 -31.68 5.37 -1.21
CA LYS A 349 -31.30 5.57 -2.61
C LYS A 349 -29.80 5.89 -2.75
N GLU A 350 -29.22 5.42 -3.85
CA GLU A 350 -27.89 5.83 -4.30
C GLU A 350 -27.87 7.34 -4.63
N LEU A 351 -26.95 8.06 -3.98
CA LEU A 351 -26.64 9.45 -4.26
C LEU A 351 -25.26 9.52 -4.94
N PRO A 352 -25.22 9.49 -6.29
CA PRO A 352 -23.96 9.46 -7.02
C PRO A 352 -23.18 10.76 -6.81
N VAL A 353 -21.87 10.65 -6.98
CA VAL A 353 -20.95 11.79 -6.98
C VAL A 353 -20.19 11.83 -8.30
N GLY A 354 -19.98 13.03 -8.85
CA GLY A 354 -19.20 13.23 -10.07
C GLY A 354 -17.77 12.73 -9.89
N LEU A 355 -17.22 12.12 -10.95
CA LEU A 355 -15.82 11.72 -11.05
C LEU A 355 -14.96 12.81 -11.71
N ASP A 356 -15.61 13.78 -12.33
CA ASP A 356 -15.10 14.90 -13.12
C ASP A 356 -14.60 16.07 -12.27
N CYS A 357 -14.94 16.10 -10.99
CA CYS A 357 -14.32 17.02 -10.04
C CYS A 357 -14.25 16.45 -8.63
N GLN A 358 -13.24 16.85 -7.86
CA GLN A 358 -13.29 16.70 -6.41
C GLN A 358 -14.28 17.69 -5.83
N VAL A 359 -15.22 17.19 -5.05
CA VAL A 359 -16.26 18.00 -4.41
C VAL A 359 -15.62 18.86 -3.30
N PRO A 360 -15.94 20.17 -3.23
CA PRO A 360 -15.53 21.01 -2.10
C PRO A 360 -16.18 20.55 -0.79
N GLY A 361 -15.43 20.62 0.32
CA GLY A 361 -15.90 20.16 1.64
C GLY A 361 -15.68 18.67 1.88
N SER A 362 -16.16 18.15 3.01
CA SER A 362 -15.96 16.75 3.38
C SER A 362 -17.13 15.90 2.91
N THR A 363 -16.85 14.94 2.03
CA THR A 363 -17.79 13.91 1.62
C THR A 363 -17.02 12.67 1.15
N PHE A 364 -17.68 11.52 1.04
CA PHE A 364 -17.02 10.32 0.50
C PHE A 364 -16.96 10.36 -1.04
N GLN A 365 -15.74 10.37 -1.58
CA GLN A 365 -15.40 10.11 -2.98
C GLN A 365 -14.25 9.11 -3.01
N ASP A 366 -14.35 8.03 -3.75
CA ASP A 366 -13.27 7.05 -3.90
C ASP A 366 -12.39 7.32 -5.12
N VAL A 367 -12.91 8.04 -6.11
CA VAL A 367 -12.20 8.52 -7.29
C VAL A 367 -12.61 9.96 -7.58
N ALA A 368 -11.66 10.83 -7.92
CA ALA A 368 -11.94 12.21 -8.31
C ALA A 368 -10.89 12.76 -9.28
N TYR A 369 -11.33 13.71 -10.11
CA TYR A 369 -10.46 14.51 -10.96
C TYR A 369 -10.20 15.89 -10.37
N GLN A 370 -8.97 16.39 -10.49
CA GLN A 370 -8.64 17.80 -10.31
C GLN A 370 -7.81 18.28 -11.49
N LYS A 371 -7.90 19.58 -11.80
CA LYS A 371 -7.05 20.20 -12.81
C LYS A 371 -6.28 21.37 -12.23
N ARG A 372 -4.98 21.43 -12.51
CA ARG A 372 -4.09 22.54 -12.08
C ARG A 372 -3.27 23.00 -13.29
N GLY A 373 -3.69 24.09 -13.91
CA GLY A 373 -3.13 24.53 -15.19
C GLY A 373 -3.38 23.47 -16.28
N ASN A 374 -2.33 23.10 -17.01
CA ASN A 374 -2.33 22.05 -18.04
C ASN A 374 -2.05 20.64 -17.51
N VAL A 375 -2.14 20.43 -16.19
CA VAL A 375 -1.95 19.12 -15.55
C VAL A 375 -3.27 18.65 -14.92
N GLY A 376 -3.75 17.50 -15.38
CA GLY A 376 -4.86 16.77 -14.77
C GLY A 376 -4.37 15.84 -13.67
N PHE A 377 -5.14 15.67 -12.60
CA PHE A 377 -4.86 14.78 -11.49
C PHE A 377 -6.03 13.82 -11.36
N VAL A 378 -5.76 12.54 -11.58
CA VAL A 378 -6.70 11.45 -11.29
C VAL A 378 -6.33 10.88 -9.94
N LEU A 379 -7.19 11.12 -8.96
CA LEU A 379 -7.01 10.75 -7.57
C LEU A 379 -7.91 9.57 -7.25
N PHE A 380 -7.39 8.56 -6.55
CA PHE A 380 -8.20 7.44 -6.12
C PHE A 380 -7.76 6.87 -4.77
N GLN A 381 -8.72 6.36 -4.02
CA GLN A 381 -8.50 5.72 -2.73
C GLN A 381 -9.50 4.58 -2.52
N PHE A 382 -9.04 3.36 -2.76
CA PHE A 382 -9.79 2.14 -2.45
C PHE A 382 -9.36 1.56 -1.11
N TYR A 383 -10.32 1.01 -0.36
CA TYR A 383 -10.06 0.50 0.99
C TYR A 383 -9.07 -0.67 0.95
N ASN A 384 -7.99 -0.58 1.74
CA ASN A 384 -6.83 -1.49 1.68
C ASN A 384 -6.17 -1.61 0.30
N GLY A 385 -6.42 -0.69 -0.65
CA GLY A 385 -5.90 -0.77 -2.02
C GLY A 385 -6.44 -1.93 -2.85
N ALA A 386 -7.43 -2.68 -2.36
CA ALA A 386 -8.07 -3.74 -3.13
C ALA A 386 -9.04 -3.10 -4.14
N MET A 387 -8.92 -3.47 -5.41
CA MET A 387 -9.68 -2.84 -6.50
C MET A 387 -10.76 -3.79 -6.99
N ALA A 388 -12.01 -3.58 -6.60
CA ALA A 388 -13.13 -4.37 -7.14
C ALA A 388 -13.39 -4.00 -8.60
N THR A 389 -14.16 -4.83 -9.31
CA THR A 389 -14.47 -4.63 -10.73
C THR A 389 -15.05 -3.23 -11.02
N GLU A 390 -16.02 -2.77 -10.23
CA GLU A 390 -16.62 -1.44 -10.44
C GLU A 390 -15.70 -0.29 -9.96
N ASP A 391 -14.79 -0.53 -9.02
CA ASP A 391 -13.75 0.43 -8.62
C ASP A 391 -12.82 0.74 -9.81
N CYS A 392 -12.40 -0.32 -10.50
CA CYS A 392 -11.57 -0.23 -11.70
C CYS A 392 -12.28 0.52 -12.82
N ARG A 393 -13.56 0.20 -13.09
CA ARG A 393 -14.38 0.90 -14.09
C ARG A 393 -14.56 2.38 -13.75
N ARG A 394 -14.74 2.74 -12.47
CA ARG A 394 -14.78 4.15 -12.04
C ARG A 394 -13.45 4.86 -12.29
N LEU A 395 -12.33 4.23 -11.95
CA LEU A 395 -11.00 4.78 -12.20
C LEU A 395 -10.74 4.97 -13.71
N GLN A 396 -11.10 3.99 -14.53
CA GLN A 396 -11.01 4.06 -15.99
C GLN A 396 -11.83 5.23 -16.54
N ARG A 397 -13.10 5.39 -16.11
CA ARG A 397 -13.94 6.53 -16.53
C ARG A 397 -13.33 7.88 -16.15
N CYS A 398 -12.69 7.98 -14.99
CA CYS A 398 -11.99 9.20 -14.58
C CYS A 398 -10.74 9.49 -15.42
N LEU A 399 -9.97 8.45 -15.79
CA LEU A 399 -8.84 8.58 -16.73
C LEU A 399 -9.31 9.02 -18.12
N GLN A 400 -10.40 8.45 -18.62
CA GLN A 400 -11.02 8.85 -19.89
C GLN A 400 -11.48 10.31 -19.85
N HIS A 401 -12.10 10.73 -18.74
CA HIS A 401 -12.47 12.12 -18.52
C HIS A 401 -11.24 13.05 -18.55
N ALA A 402 -10.15 12.68 -17.88
CA ALA A 402 -8.91 13.44 -17.87
C ALA A 402 -8.30 13.59 -19.27
N LYS A 403 -8.34 12.52 -20.08
CA LYS A 403 -7.86 12.49 -21.48
C LYS A 403 -8.76 13.27 -22.45
N ALA A 404 -10.03 13.47 -22.10
CA ALA A 404 -10.95 14.27 -22.91
C ALA A 404 -10.75 15.78 -22.74
N GLN A 405 -9.91 16.23 -21.80
CA GLN A 405 -9.66 17.65 -21.53
C GLN A 405 -8.67 18.24 -22.54
N ALA A 406 -9.15 19.13 -23.42
CA ALA A 406 -8.41 19.63 -24.58
C ALA A 406 -7.08 20.35 -24.27
N ASP A 407 -6.92 20.91 -23.07
CA ASP A 407 -5.76 21.67 -22.62
C ASP A 407 -4.93 20.92 -21.55
N THR A 408 -5.27 19.67 -21.25
CA THR A 408 -4.45 18.81 -20.40
C THR A 408 -3.31 18.22 -21.24
N GLN A 409 -2.07 18.47 -20.83
CA GLN A 409 -0.87 17.93 -21.49
C GLN A 409 -0.22 16.80 -20.69
N ALA A 410 -0.40 16.81 -19.37
CA ALA A 410 0.08 15.77 -18.49
C ALA A 410 -1.01 15.34 -17.49
N ILE A 411 -1.02 14.05 -17.15
CA ILE A 411 -1.95 13.44 -16.19
C ILE A 411 -1.13 12.81 -15.07
N VAL A 412 -1.40 13.23 -13.83
CA VAL A 412 -0.88 12.58 -12.62
C VAL A 412 -1.91 11.57 -12.13
N ILE A 413 -1.53 10.29 -12.07
CA ILE A 413 -2.32 9.22 -11.46
C ILE A 413 -1.79 9.04 -10.04
N ALA A 414 -2.55 9.47 -9.04
CA ALA A 414 -2.16 9.38 -7.64
C ALA A 414 -3.15 8.52 -6.86
N GLY A 415 -2.69 7.32 -6.49
CA GLY A 415 -3.38 6.43 -5.57
C GLY A 415 -2.95 6.68 -4.13
N GLY A 416 -3.77 6.22 -3.19
CA GLY A 416 -3.56 6.48 -1.77
C GLY A 416 -4.22 7.78 -1.34
N ALA A 417 -4.06 8.15 -0.07
CA ALA A 417 -4.94 9.14 0.55
C ALA A 417 -4.62 10.61 0.20
N VAL A 418 -4.21 10.87 -1.05
CA VAL A 418 -4.24 12.20 -1.67
C VAL A 418 -5.67 12.75 -1.73
N LEU A 419 -6.67 11.88 -1.84
CA LEU A 419 -8.08 12.29 -1.95
C LEU A 419 -8.68 12.74 -0.60
N HIS A 420 -8.36 12.03 0.50
CA HIS A 420 -8.91 12.30 1.84
C HIS A 420 -7.89 12.75 2.89
N GLY A 421 -6.67 13.15 2.49
CA GLY A 421 -5.69 13.75 3.41
C GLY A 421 -4.81 12.78 4.23
N GLY A 422 -4.43 11.62 3.67
CA GLY A 422 -3.61 10.66 4.39
C GLY A 422 -2.76 9.67 3.60
N ALA A 423 -2.27 8.66 4.32
CA ALA A 423 -1.52 7.54 3.75
C ALA A 423 -2.31 6.23 3.80
N GLY A 424 -2.15 5.43 2.76
CA GLY A 424 -2.83 4.16 2.55
C GLY A 424 -2.03 3.31 1.56
N TYR A 425 -2.71 2.46 0.81
CA TYR A 425 -2.10 1.71 -0.28
C TYR A 425 -2.24 2.49 -1.58
N PHE A 426 -1.29 2.34 -2.50
CA PHE A 426 -1.52 2.77 -3.87
C PHE A 426 -2.53 1.80 -4.52
N SER A 427 -2.18 0.53 -4.59
CA SER A 427 -3.07 -0.57 -5.00
C SER A 427 -2.45 -1.92 -4.61
N ASN A 428 -3.28 -2.90 -4.30
CA ASN A 428 -2.89 -4.30 -4.09
C ASN A 428 -3.47 -5.23 -5.19
N GLY A 429 -3.97 -4.66 -6.29
CA GLY A 429 -4.59 -5.41 -7.40
C GLY A 429 -6.04 -5.81 -7.12
N ILE A 430 -6.44 -6.96 -7.66
CA ILE A 430 -7.81 -7.50 -7.61
C ILE A 430 -8.35 -7.61 -6.17
N HIS A 431 -9.67 -7.49 -6.03
CA HIS A 431 -10.32 -7.49 -4.72
C HIS A 431 -10.66 -8.91 -4.24
N LEU A 432 -9.69 -9.57 -3.62
CA LEU A 432 -9.80 -10.98 -3.18
C LEU A 432 -11.03 -11.28 -2.31
N ASN A 433 -11.45 -10.38 -1.41
CA ASN A 433 -12.66 -10.62 -0.62
C ASN A 433 -13.95 -10.57 -1.46
N ALA A 434 -13.97 -9.77 -2.52
CA ALA A 434 -15.16 -9.61 -3.38
C ALA A 434 -15.27 -10.85 -4.28
N ILE A 435 -14.14 -11.28 -4.82
CA ILE A 435 -13.99 -12.55 -5.54
C ILE A 435 -14.45 -13.72 -4.66
N ASP A 436 -14.01 -13.81 -3.41
CA ASP A 436 -14.32 -14.96 -2.57
C ASP A 436 -15.81 -15.09 -2.20
N VAL A 437 -16.52 -13.97 -2.07
CA VAL A 437 -17.97 -13.98 -1.75
C VAL A 437 -18.87 -13.95 -2.98
N ALA A 438 -18.30 -13.76 -4.17
CA ALA A 438 -19.07 -13.77 -5.40
C ALA A 438 -19.73 -15.14 -5.60
N ARG A 439 -20.89 -15.14 -6.26
CA ARG A 439 -21.60 -16.38 -6.60
C ARG A 439 -20.74 -17.31 -7.46
N ASP A 440 -19.96 -16.72 -8.36
CA ASP A 440 -18.95 -17.40 -9.16
C ASP A 440 -17.60 -16.67 -8.99
N PRO A 441 -16.73 -17.14 -8.07
CA PRO A 441 -15.42 -16.53 -7.85
C PRO A 441 -14.50 -16.56 -9.06
N ALA A 442 -14.61 -17.56 -9.94
CA ALA A 442 -13.76 -17.62 -11.14
C ALA A 442 -14.18 -16.51 -12.13
N GLN A 443 -15.48 -16.35 -12.32
CA GLN A 443 -16.02 -15.28 -13.17
C GLN A 443 -15.75 -13.88 -12.60
N GLU A 444 -15.93 -13.65 -11.29
CA GLU A 444 -15.59 -12.36 -10.68
C GLU A 444 -14.09 -12.07 -10.78
N GLY A 445 -13.23 -13.07 -10.57
CA GLY A 445 -11.78 -12.91 -10.77
C GLY A 445 -11.43 -12.52 -12.21
N TRP A 446 -12.10 -13.15 -13.19
CA TRP A 446 -11.94 -12.85 -14.61
C TRP A 446 -12.41 -11.45 -15.00
N GLU A 447 -13.56 -11.01 -14.50
CA GLU A 447 -14.06 -9.64 -14.74
C GLU A 447 -13.17 -8.60 -14.07
N ASN A 448 -12.71 -8.87 -12.86
CA ASN A 448 -11.89 -7.95 -12.10
C ASN A 448 -10.51 -7.77 -12.76
N ILE A 449 -9.85 -8.83 -13.23
CA ILE A 449 -8.55 -8.68 -13.91
C ILE A 449 -8.67 -7.92 -15.23
N ASN A 450 -9.74 -8.17 -16.00
CA ASN A 450 -9.99 -7.43 -17.24
C ASN A 450 -10.22 -5.94 -16.97
N ALA A 451 -10.95 -5.62 -15.89
CA ALA A 451 -11.18 -4.22 -15.51
C ALA A 451 -9.88 -3.51 -15.06
N ILE A 452 -8.94 -4.20 -14.41
CA ILE A 452 -7.62 -3.63 -14.11
C ILE A 452 -6.80 -3.45 -15.39
N ASP A 453 -6.78 -4.44 -16.30
CA ASP A 453 -6.10 -4.32 -17.59
C ASP A 453 -6.62 -3.14 -18.41
N ASP A 454 -7.92 -2.86 -18.33
CA ASP A 454 -8.54 -1.71 -18.99
C ASP A 454 -8.05 -0.38 -18.40
N VAL A 455 -7.86 -0.28 -17.08
CA VAL A 455 -7.23 0.88 -16.42
C VAL A 455 -5.79 1.05 -16.89
N VAL A 456 -5.02 -0.06 -16.91
CA VAL A 456 -3.61 -0.05 -17.30
C VAL A 456 -3.46 0.36 -18.76
N LEU A 457 -4.31 -0.15 -19.64
CA LEU A 457 -4.35 0.23 -21.05
C LEU A 457 -4.71 1.71 -21.21
N GLU A 458 -5.64 2.24 -20.41
CA GLU A 458 -6.02 3.65 -20.48
C GLU A 458 -4.84 4.58 -20.16
N ILE A 459 -3.99 4.20 -19.19
CA ILE A 459 -2.73 4.88 -18.85
C ILE A 459 -1.73 4.73 -19.99
N LEU A 460 -1.49 3.49 -20.41
CA LEU A 460 -0.48 3.14 -21.41
C LEU A 460 -0.76 3.79 -22.77
N ASP A 461 -1.99 3.66 -23.26
CA ASP A 461 -2.45 4.22 -24.52
C ASP A 461 -2.93 5.67 -24.39
N SER A 462 -1.99 6.52 -23.99
CA SER A 462 -2.18 7.97 -23.87
C SER A 462 -1.31 8.73 -24.88
N PRO A 463 -1.61 8.69 -26.19
CA PRO A 463 -0.73 9.25 -27.23
C PRO A 463 -0.69 10.78 -27.23
N GLN A 464 -1.68 11.43 -26.64
CA GLN A 464 -1.79 12.89 -26.53
C GLN A 464 -1.41 13.44 -25.15
N HIS A 465 -1.14 12.57 -24.18
CA HIS A 465 -0.91 12.95 -22.80
C HIS A 465 0.34 12.27 -22.24
N LEU A 466 1.10 13.03 -21.46
CA LEU A 466 2.19 12.49 -20.65
C LEU A 466 1.64 12.03 -19.30
N THR A 467 2.07 10.89 -18.81
CA THR A 467 1.50 10.25 -17.62
C THR A 467 2.54 10.12 -16.51
N VAL A 468 2.16 10.47 -15.28
CA VAL A 468 3.00 10.35 -14.09
C VAL A 468 2.24 9.59 -13.02
N ALA A 469 2.72 8.43 -12.59
CA ALA A 469 2.17 7.73 -11.43
C ALA A 469 2.82 8.25 -10.14
N CYS A 470 2.05 8.72 -9.14
CA CYS A 470 2.51 8.81 -7.75
C CYS A 470 2.15 7.53 -7.01
N VAL A 471 3.14 6.71 -6.72
CA VAL A 471 3.02 5.61 -5.76
C VAL A 471 3.33 6.17 -4.38
N CYS A 472 2.28 6.68 -3.76
CA CYS A 472 2.34 7.36 -2.48
C CYS A 472 2.15 6.35 -1.30
N GLY A 473 1.74 5.11 -1.56
CA GLY A 473 1.52 4.05 -0.57
C GLY A 473 1.95 2.67 -1.05
N ASN A 474 2.02 1.67 -0.16
CA ASN A 474 2.45 0.31 -0.52
C ASN A 474 1.65 -0.25 -1.70
N ALA A 475 2.35 -1.04 -2.53
CA ALA A 475 1.79 -1.60 -3.75
C ALA A 475 2.15 -3.08 -3.89
N GLY A 476 1.16 -3.92 -4.20
CA GLY A 476 1.34 -5.37 -4.31
C GLY A 476 0.66 -5.96 -5.53
N ALA A 477 1.20 -7.07 -6.04
CA ALA A 477 0.70 -7.79 -7.21
C ALA A 477 0.41 -6.82 -8.38
N GLY A 478 -0.79 -6.86 -8.95
CA GLY A 478 -1.23 -5.96 -10.03
C GLY A 478 -1.13 -4.49 -9.69
N GLY A 479 -1.27 -4.12 -8.41
CA GLY A 479 -1.08 -2.76 -7.95
C GLY A 479 0.37 -2.26 -8.01
N ALA A 480 1.36 -3.16 -7.99
CA ALA A 480 2.76 -2.83 -8.22
C ALA A 480 3.10 -2.74 -9.72
N MET A 481 2.34 -3.42 -10.59
CA MET A 481 2.54 -3.38 -12.05
C MET A 481 1.80 -2.22 -12.72
N LEU A 482 0.60 -1.87 -12.24
CA LEU A 482 -0.21 -0.76 -12.73
C LEU A 482 0.57 0.55 -12.93
N PRO A 483 1.35 1.05 -11.95
CA PRO A 483 2.03 2.33 -12.13
C PRO A 483 3.12 2.27 -13.22
N LEU A 484 3.63 1.09 -13.56
CA LEU A 484 4.72 0.92 -14.53
C LEU A 484 4.30 1.26 -15.96
N ALA A 485 3.00 1.30 -16.23
CA ALA A 485 2.43 1.73 -17.51
C ALA A 485 2.56 3.24 -17.76
N ALA A 486 2.77 4.05 -16.72
CA ALA A 486 2.97 5.48 -16.86
C ALA A 486 4.33 5.82 -17.50
N ASP A 487 4.43 6.98 -18.14
CA ASP A 487 5.68 7.47 -18.73
C ASP A 487 6.74 7.75 -17.65
N ARG A 488 6.29 8.07 -16.43
CA ARG A 488 7.14 8.32 -15.27
C ARG A 488 6.48 7.82 -13.98
N VAL A 489 7.27 7.19 -13.11
CA VAL A 489 6.83 6.65 -11.82
C VAL A 489 7.61 7.31 -10.68
N VAL A 490 6.90 7.98 -9.78
CA VAL A 490 7.45 8.59 -8.57
C VAL A 490 6.92 7.83 -7.38
N ALA A 491 7.80 7.30 -6.53
CA ALA A 491 7.45 6.58 -5.32
C ALA A 491 7.89 7.36 -4.08
N GLY A 492 7.10 7.33 -3.01
CA GLY A 492 7.59 7.73 -1.69
C GLY A 492 8.64 6.74 -1.18
N GLU A 493 9.69 7.21 -0.50
CA GLU A 493 10.81 6.38 -0.03
C GLU A 493 10.39 5.22 0.89
N ARG A 494 9.24 5.38 1.55
CA ARG A 494 8.67 4.39 2.49
C ARG A 494 7.88 3.28 1.81
N VAL A 495 7.62 3.40 0.51
CA VAL A 495 6.82 2.42 -0.22
C VAL A 495 7.54 1.09 -0.30
N VAL A 496 6.80 0.03 0.00
CA VAL A 496 7.19 -1.35 -0.29
C VAL A 496 6.39 -1.86 -1.48
N PHE A 497 7.10 -2.36 -2.48
CA PHE A 497 6.56 -3.03 -3.65
C PHE A 497 6.63 -4.55 -3.48
N ASN A 498 5.56 -5.26 -3.80
CA ASN A 498 5.56 -6.70 -4.00
C ASN A 498 5.20 -7.00 -5.47
N PRO A 499 6.16 -6.88 -6.42
CA PRO A 499 5.91 -7.02 -7.86
C PRO A 499 5.86 -8.49 -8.27
N HIS A 500 4.98 -9.27 -7.64
CA HIS A 500 4.86 -10.70 -7.91
C HIS A 500 3.45 -11.21 -7.57
N TYR A 501 3.09 -12.34 -8.19
CA TYR A 501 1.77 -12.96 -8.10
C TYR A 501 1.83 -14.40 -7.60
N ALA A 502 2.98 -15.08 -7.78
CA ALA A 502 3.11 -16.52 -7.55
C ALA A 502 2.77 -16.95 -6.12
N THR A 503 3.01 -16.11 -5.10
CA THR A 503 2.61 -16.41 -3.71
C THR A 503 1.10 -16.43 -3.47
N MET A 504 0.32 -15.96 -4.44
CA MET A 504 -1.14 -16.02 -4.45
C MET A 504 -1.66 -17.09 -5.42
N GLY A 505 -0.80 -17.90 -6.02
CA GLY A 505 -1.22 -18.89 -7.03
C GLY A 505 -1.73 -18.25 -8.31
N LEU A 506 -1.13 -17.13 -8.73
CA LEU A 506 -1.48 -16.39 -9.94
C LEU A 506 -0.25 -16.14 -10.79
N TYR A 507 -0.45 -16.09 -12.11
CA TYR A 507 0.55 -15.68 -13.10
C TYR A 507 0.74 -14.15 -13.09
N GLY A 508 -0.37 -13.40 -13.09
CA GLY A 508 -0.42 -11.93 -13.16
C GLY A 508 -0.80 -11.38 -14.54
N SER A 509 -1.38 -10.18 -14.58
CA SER A 509 -1.75 -9.47 -15.82
C SER A 509 -1.24 -8.03 -15.78
N GLU A 510 -2.01 -7.04 -16.20
CA GLU A 510 -1.64 -5.63 -16.12
C GLU A 510 -0.47 -5.25 -17.05
N TYR A 511 -0.34 -5.94 -18.19
CA TYR A 511 0.72 -5.74 -19.18
C TYR A 511 2.12 -5.85 -18.54
N TRP A 512 2.25 -6.65 -17.48
CA TRP A 512 3.48 -6.74 -16.71
C TRP A 512 4.62 -7.35 -17.55
N THR A 513 4.31 -8.32 -18.43
CA THR A 513 5.28 -8.97 -19.33
C THR A 513 5.82 -8.00 -20.39
N ARG A 514 5.16 -6.85 -20.56
CA ARG A 514 5.68 -5.72 -21.35
C ARG A 514 6.42 -4.72 -20.46
N SER A 515 5.73 -4.17 -19.45
CA SER A 515 6.14 -2.95 -18.76
C SER A 515 7.28 -3.18 -17.77
N LEU A 516 7.27 -4.31 -17.04
CA LEU A 516 8.33 -4.62 -16.08
C LEU A 516 9.66 -4.94 -16.79
N PRO A 517 9.74 -5.86 -17.77
CA PRO A 517 10.99 -6.14 -18.46
C PRO A 517 11.59 -4.95 -19.20
N LYS A 518 10.77 -4.02 -19.70
CA LYS A 518 11.27 -2.78 -20.32
C LYS A 518 11.93 -1.82 -19.33
N ARG A 519 11.57 -1.91 -18.06
CA ARG A 519 12.13 -1.09 -16.98
C ARG A 519 13.38 -1.72 -16.38
N VAL A 520 13.32 -3.00 -16.04
CA VAL A 520 14.40 -3.68 -15.28
C VAL A 520 15.20 -4.71 -16.09
N GLY A 521 14.79 -5.03 -17.32
CA GLY A 521 15.33 -6.12 -18.13
C GLY A 521 14.67 -7.48 -17.83
N ASN A 522 14.67 -8.39 -18.82
CA ASN A 522 14.00 -9.70 -18.71
C ASN A 522 14.46 -10.51 -17.49
N ALA A 523 15.77 -10.69 -17.32
CA ALA A 523 16.30 -11.52 -16.24
C ALA A 523 15.93 -11.00 -14.83
N MET A 524 15.91 -9.67 -14.64
CA MET A 524 15.49 -9.07 -13.38
C MET A 524 13.97 -9.16 -13.20
N ALA A 525 13.19 -8.99 -14.27
CA ALA A 525 11.74 -9.17 -14.22
C ALA A 525 11.38 -10.61 -13.79
N ASP A 526 12.05 -11.60 -14.35
CA ASP A 526 11.92 -13.01 -13.97
C ASP A 526 12.35 -13.22 -12.51
N GLU A 527 13.47 -12.63 -12.07
CA GLU A 527 13.94 -12.74 -10.69
C GLU A 527 12.91 -12.17 -9.69
N LEU A 528 12.37 -10.98 -9.96
CA LEU A 528 11.41 -10.31 -9.08
C LEU A 528 10.11 -11.10 -8.94
N THR A 529 9.60 -11.62 -10.05
CA THR A 529 8.33 -12.35 -10.09
C THR A 529 8.45 -13.77 -9.57
N THR A 530 9.63 -14.40 -9.65
CA THR A 530 9.86 -15.77 -9.17
C THR A 530 10.31 -15.83 -7.71
N ARG A 531 11.29 -15.01 -7.30
CA ARG A 531 11.80 -15.00 -5.91
C ARG A 531 10.77 -14.51 -4.91
N CYS A 532 9.82 -13.68 -5.36
CA CYS A 532 8.74 -13.15 -4.53
C CYS A 532 9.24 -12.46 -3.25
N LEU A 533 10.25 -11.61 -3.39
CA LEU A 533 10.75 -10.77 -2.30
C LEU A 533 10.25 -9.33 -2.50
N PRO A 534 9.90 -8.62 -1.41
CA PRO A 534 9.55 -7.22 -1.53
C PRO A 534 10.77 -6.38 -1.95
N LEU A 535 10.49 -5.27 -2.60
CA LEU A 535 11.44 -4.19 -2.89
C LEU A 535 11.04 -2.94 -2.11
N ASN A 536 12.00 -2.27 -1.49
CA ASN A 536 11.76 -0.91 -1.04
C ASN A 536 11.88 0.08 -2.22
N ALA A 537 11.38 1.30 -2.06
CA ALA A 537 11.38 2.30 -3.14
C ALA A 537 12.77 2.65 -3.68
N ARG A 538 13.81 2.63 -2.83
CA ARG A 538 15.20 2.88 -3.25
C ARG A 538 15.74 1.77 -4.13
N GLU A 539 15.54 0.52 -3.73
CA GLU A 539 15.88 -0.66 -4.53
C GLU A 539 15.14 -0.63 -5.87
N ALA A 540 13.86 -0.23 -5.87
CA ALA A 540 13.09 -0.09 -7.09
C ALA A 540 13.63 1.03 -8.01
N GLU A 541 14.11 2.15 -7.45
CA GLU A 541 14.77 3.23 -8.19
C GLU A 541 16.11 2.77 -8.78
N GLU A 542 16.93 2.09 -7.99
CA GLU A 542 18.24 1.55 -8.40
C GLU A 542 18.13 0.52 -9.53
N LEU A 543 17.11 -0.34 -9.47
CA LEU A 543 16.81 -1.33 -10.52
C LEU A 543 16.20 -0.69 -11.78
N GLY A 544 15.78 0.58 -11.73
CA GLY A 544 15.05 1.24 -12.81
C GLY A 544 13.57 0.87 -12.91
N MET A 545 13.02 0.15 -11.91
CA MET A 545 11.58 -0.16 -11.83
C MET A 545 10.76 1.12 -11.63
N VAL A 546 11.25 2.07 -10.83
CA VAL A 546 10.65 3.41 -10.67
C VAL A 546 11.66 4.50 -11.00
N ASP A 547 11.18 5.70 -11.33
CA ASP A 547 12.02 6.80 -11.83
C ASP A 547 12.46 7.81 -10.76
N ALA A 548 11.92 7.70 -9.54
CA ALA A 548 12.35 8.46 -8.37
C ALA A 548 11.81 7.83 -7.07
N ALA A 549 12.67 7.67 -6.07
CA ALA A 549 12.26 7.46 -4.68
C ALA A 549 12.42 8.77 -3.89
N VAL A 550 11.32 9.28 -3.33
CA VAL A 550 11.26 10.61 -2.72
C VAL A 550 11.24 10.52 -1.19
N PRO A 551 12.27 11.04 -0.50
CA PRO A 551 12.27 11.12 0.95
C PRO A 551 11.18 12.02 1.51
N GLY A 552 10.78 11.74 2.75
CA GLY A 552 9.87 12.60 3.52
C GLY A 552 8.41 12.10 3.54
N PRO A 553 7.46 12.99 3.87
CA PRO A 553 6.04 12.64 3.94
C PRO A 553 5.46 12.40 2.54
N MET A 554 4.28 11.79 2.47
CA MET A 554 3.57 11.54 1.21
C MET A 554 3.45 12.79 0.32
N SER A 555 3.18 13.95 0.93
CA SER A 555 3.04 15.21 0.18
C SER A 555 4.27 15.52 -0.67
N ALA A 556 5.47 15.13 -0.22
CA ALA A 556 6.70 15.33 -0.99
C ALA A 556 6.72 14.51 -2.30
N ALA A 557 6.21 13.29 -2.29
CA ALA A 557 6.10 12.46 -3.50
C ALA A 557 5.08 13.05 -4.48
N LEU A 558 3.94 13.54 -3.98
CA LEU A 558 2.94 14.22 -4.79
C LEU A 558 3.47 15.55 -5.38
N ASP A 559 4.20 16.34 -4.58
CA ASP A 559 4.83 17.57 -5.02
C ASP A 559 5.87 17.29 -6.12
N ARG A 560 6.66 16.23 -5.94
CA ARG A 560 7.60 15.76 -6.97
C ARG A 560 6.88 15.32 -8.24
N ALA A 561 5.82 14.52 -8.14
CA ALA A 561 5.02 14.08 -9.29
C ALA A 561 4.38 15.27 -10.02
N SER A 562 3.85 16.25 -9.28
CA SER A 562 3.31 17.50 -9.84
C SER A 562 4.38 18.33 -10.55
N SER A 563 5.59 18.41 -9.96
CA SER A 563 6.73 19.11 -10.54
C SER A 563 7.21 18.43 -11.83
N ASP A 564 7.31 17.10 -11.82
CA ASP A 564 7.66 16.28 -12.98
C ASP A 564 6.62 16.45 -14.09
N ALA A 565 5.33 16.37 -13.78
CA ALA A 565 4.25 16.56 -14.74
C ALA A 565 4.26 17.96 -15.38
N ARG A 566 4.51 19.02 -14.60
CA ARG A 566 4.64 20.39 -15.12
C ARG A 566 5.84 20.54 -16.07
N ARG A 567 6.99 19.96 -15.74
CA ARG A 567 8.16 19.95 -16.63
C ARG A 567 7.90 19.18 -17.92
N MET A 568 7.25 18.02 -17.80
CA MET A 568 6.86 17.19 -18.94
C MET A 568 5.89 17.94 -19.85
N ALA A 569 4.87 18.59 -19.29
CA ALA A 569 3.91 19.41 -20.03
C ALA A 569 4.59 20.58 -20.76
N ALA A 570 5.55 21.26 -20.13
CA ALA A 570 6.34 22.33 -20.78
C ALA A 570 7.17 21.84 -21.98
N SER A 571 7.43 20.54 -22.08
CA SER A 571 8.16 19.90 -23.19
C SER A 571 7.28 18.90 -23.96
N ALA A 572 5.95 19.09 -23.94
CA ALA A 572 4.99 18.09 -24.40
C ALA A 572 5.21 17.68 -25.86
N GLU A 573 5.41 18.65 -26.77
CA GLU A 573 5.61 18.38 -28.20
C GLU A 573 6.74 17.35 -28.45
N VAL A 574 7.90 17.58 -27.84
CA VAL A 574 9.08 16.71 -27.99
C VAL A 574 8.86 15.34 -27.34
N LEU A 575 8.28 15.32 -26.13
CA LEU A 575 8.10 14.08 -25.38
C LEU A 575 7.01 13.20 -25.98
N LEU A 576 5.91 13.78 -26.46
CA LEU A 576 4.84 13.07 -27.17
C LEU A 576 5.34 12.53 -28.51
N GLY A 577 6.18 13.29 -29.25
CA GLY A 577 6.83 12.79 -30.47
C GLY A 577 7.70 11.56 -30.19
N LYS A 578 8.49 11.57 -29.11
CA LYS A 578 9.28 10.41 -28.68
C LYS A 578 8.41 9.24 -28.25
N LYS A 579 7.33 9.51 -27.50
CA LYS A 579 6.37 8.49 -27.05
C LYS A 579 5.70 7.81 -28.24
N ALA A 580 5.26 8.58 -29.25
CA ALA A 580 4.66 8.05 -30.47
C ALA A 580 5.62 7.18 -31.28
N GLN A 581 6.88 7.62 -31.42
CA GLN A 581 7.91 6.84 -32.12
C GLN A 581 8.22 5.53 -31.37
N LEU A 582 8.33 5.58 -30.04
CA LEU A 582 8.55 4.39 -29.22
C LEU A 582 7.37 3.42 -29.36
N ARG A 583 6.13 3.91 -29.22
CA ARG A 583 4.93 3.09 -29.43
C ARG A 583 4.96 2.39 -30.78
N LYS A 584 5.25 3.12 -31.86
CA LYS A 584 5.32 2.55 -33.22
C LYS A 584 6.37 1.44 -33.33
N GLN A 585 7.54 1.61 -32.72
CA GLN A 585 8.59 0.59 -32.71
C GLN A 585 8.14 -0.66 -31.95
N GLU A 586 7.58 -0.47 -30.76
CA GLU A 586 7.16 -1.56 -29.90
C GLU A 586 5.99 -2.37 -30.47
N GLU A 587 4.97 -1.70 -31.02
CA GLU A 587 3.82 -2.34 -31.65
C GLU A 587 4.23 -3.10 -32.93
N ALA A 588 5.33 -2.69 -33.58
CA ALA A 588 5.91 -3.42 -34.70
C ALA A 588 6.70 -4.67 -34.26
N GLU A 589 7.32 -4.64 -33.07
CA GLU A 589 8.01 -5.80 -32.49
C GLU A 589 7.02 -6.83 -31.94
N LYS A 590 6.05 -6.37 -31.14
CA LYS A 590 4.94 -7.17 -30.63
C LYS A 590 3.77 -6.25 -30.30
N PRO A 591 2.61 -6.43 -30.94
CA PRO A 591 1.45 -5.60 -30.66
C PRO A 591 1.02 -5.67 -29.20
N TRP A 592 0.61 -4.54 -28.62
CA TRP A 592 0.30 -4.45 -27.18
C TRP A 592 -0.84 -5.39 -26.77
N HIS A 593 -1.85 -5.58 -27.62
CA HIS A 593 -2.96 -6.50 -27.36
C HIS A 593 -2.50 -7.96 -27.18
N VAL A 594 -1.41 -8.37 -27.85
CA VAL A 594 -0.88 -9.75 -27.74
C VAL A 594 -0.31 -10.00 -26.34
N TYR A 595 0.33 -9.01 -25.70
CA TYR A 595 0.77 -9.15 -24.30
C TYR A 595 -0.42 -9.42 -23.37
N ARG A 596 -1.50 -8.65 -23.53
CA ARG A 596 -2.74 -8.85 -22.75
C ARG A 596 -3.36 -10.22 -23.02
N GLU A 597 -3.46 -10.64 -24.28
CA GLU A 597 -4.05 -11.95 -24.61
C GLU A 597 -3.26 -13.13 -24.03
N GLU A 598 -1.93 -13.05 -24.02
CA GLU A 598 -1.07 -14.07 -23.42
C GLU A 598 -1.20 -14.09 -21.89
N GLU A 599 -1.11 -12.94 -21.23
CA GLU A 599 -1.29 -12.82 -19.78
C GLU A 599 -2.68 -13.31 -19.34
N LEU A 600 -3.73 -12.88 -20.05
CA LEU A 600 -5.10 -13.30 -19.76
C LEU A 600 -5.34 -14.78 -20.05
N ARG A 601 -4.62 -15.41 -20.99
CA ARG A 601 -4.72 -16.87 -21.20
C ARG A 601 -4.25 -17.62 -19.95
N GLU A 602 -3.12 -17.23 -19.37
CA GLU A 602 -2.60 -17.81 -18.13
C GLU A 602 -3.54 -17.52 -16.95
N MET A 603 -3.98 -16.27 -16.81
CA MET A 603 -4.91 -15.88 -15.74
C MET A 603 -6.26 -16.62 -15.83
N ARG A 604 -6.76 -16.87 -17.05
CA ARG A 604 -7.96 -17.69 -17.26
C ARG A 604 -7.77 -19.10 -16.70
N ALA A 605 -6.63 -19.74 -17.01
CA ALA A 605 -6.31 -21.06 -16.46
C ALA A 605 -6.14 -21.01 -14.93
N ASN A 606 -5.66 -19.91 -14.35
CA ASN A 606 -5.56 -19.80 -12.89
C ASN A 606 -6.94 -19.67 -12.22
N PHE A 607 -7.89 -18.95 -12.84
CA PHE A 607 -9.22 -18.75 -12.26
C PHE A 607 -10.17 -19.92 -12.48
N PHE A 608 -10.23 -20.47 -13.70
CA PHE A 608 -11.23 -21.48 -14.06
C PHE A 608 -10.72 -22.91 -13.84
N ASP A 609 -9.43 -23.14 -14.02
CA ASP A 609 -8.83 -24.48 -13.92
C ASP A 609 -7.99 -24.65 -12.64
N ASP A 610 -7.87 -23.60 -11.81
CA ASP A 610 -7.04 -23.54 -10.59
C ASP A 610 -5.59 -24.00 -10.80
N SER A 611 -5.04 -23.78 -12.00
CA SER A 611 -3.75 -24.32 -12.46
C SER A 611 -2.54 -24.00 -11.57
N LEU A 612 -2.60 -22.92 -10.79
CA LEU A 612 -1.57 -22.51 -9.83
C LEU A 612 -2.07 -22.48 -8.37
N GLY A 613 -3.26 -23.02 -8.08
CA GLY A 613 -3.82 -23.10 -6.74
C GLY A 613 -4.31 -21.77 -6.16
N PHE A 614 -4.78 -20.84 -7.01
CA PHE A 614 -5.34 -19.56 -6.61
C PHE A 614 -6.47 -19.73 -5.58
N ALA A 615 -7.36 -20.70 -5.77
CA ALA A 615 -8.54 -20.84 -4.91
C ALA A 615 -8.16 -21.10 -3.44
N ALA A 616 -7.18 -21.97 -3.21
CA ALA A 616 -6.68 -22.26 -1.86
C ALA A 616 -5.91 -21.07 -1.29
N CYS A 617 -5.02 -20.46 -2.07
CA CYS A 617 -4.23 -19.29 -1.63
C CYS A 617 -5.14 -18.11 -1.27
N ARG A 618 -6.15 -17.83 -2.10
CA ARG A 618 -7.16 -16.79 -1.86
C ARG A 618 -7.89 -17.04 -0.54
N ARG A 619 -8.45 -18.24 -0.33
CA ARG A 619 -9.16 -18.60 0.90
C ARG A 619 -8.29 -18.42 2.14
N ALA A 620 -7.05 -18.89 2.09
CA ALA A 620 -6.10 -18.73 3.19
C ALA A 620 -5.82 -17.25 3.48
N PHE A 621 -5.65 -16.43 2.43
CA PHE A 621 -5.40 -15.00 2.56
C PHE A 621 -6.60 -14.24 3.15
N VAL A 622 -7.80 -14.37 2.56
CA VAL A 622 -9.01 -13.66 3.04
C VAL A 622 -9.47 -14.17 4.40
N GLY A 623 -9.28 -15.47 4.65
CA GLY A 623 -9.51 -16.13 5.93
C GLY A 623 -8.49 -15.79 7.00
N LYS A 624 -7.38 -15.11 6.64
CA LYS A 624 -6.25 -14.78 7.52
C LYS A 624 -5.73 -16.02 8.26
N GLU A 625 -5.59 -17.12 7.53
CA GLU A 625 -5.03 -18.35 8.07
C GLU A 625 -3.61 -18.08 8.60
N ARG A 626 -3.34 -18.60 9.80
CA ARG A 626 -2.05 -18.41 10.45
C ARG A 626 -1.09 -19.44 9.87
N ALA A 627 0.04 -18.98 9.34
CA ALA A 627 1.12 -19.87 8.97
C ALA A 627 1.90 -20.29 10.21
N ASP A 628 2.22 -21.58 10.31
CA ASP A 628 3.01 -22.13 11.42
C ASP A 628 4.50 -21.75 11.34
N ALA A 629 4.98 -21.42 10.14
CA ALA A 629 6.37 -21.15 9.84
C ALA A 629 6.52 -20.16 8.68
N ALA A 630 7.62 -19.41 8.69
CA ALA A 630 7.98 -18.55 7.58
C ALA A 630 8.42 -19.37 6.35
N PRO A 631 8.00 -18.99 5.12
CA PRO A 631 8.39 -19.70 3.92
C PRO A 631 9.89 -19.53 3.63
N THR A 632 10.52 -20.54 3.03
CA THR A 632 11.97 -20.61 2.73
C THR A 632 12.51 -19.42 1.96
N ARG A 633 11.68 -18.73 1.17
CA ARG A 633 12.06 -17.49 0.47
C ARG A 633 12.55 -16.38 1.42
N ILE A 634 11.98 -16.27 2.62
CA ILE A 634 12.36 -15.28 3.65
C ILE A 634 13.06 -15.91 4.87
N ALA A 635 12.84 -17.20 5.11
CA ALA A 635 13.49 -17.96 6.17
C ALA A 635 14.86 -18.46 5.70
N GLY A 636 15.85 -17.56 5.67
CA GLY A 636 17.21 -17.86 5.21
C GLY A 636 17.90 -18.99 5.96
N HIS A 637 17.50 -19.25 7.21
CA HIS A 637 18.01 -20.34 8.05
C HIS A 637 17.47 -21.75 7.69
N ARG A 638 16.53 -21.82 6.73
CA ARG A 638 15.93 -23.08 6.23
C ARG A 638 16.43 -23.46 4.84
N ARG A 639 17.41 -22.71 4.30
CA ARG A 639 17.97 -22.91 2.96
C ARG A 639 19.32 -23.60 3.01
#